data_AF-A0A5Q4GWG2-F1
#
_entry.id   AF-A0A5Q4GWG2-F1
#
_cell.length_a   1.000
_cell.length_b   1.000
_cell.length_c   1.000
_cell.angle_alpha   90.00
_cell.angle_beta   90.00
_cell.angle_gamma   90.00
#
_symmetry.space_group_name_H-M   'P 1'
#
loop_
_entity.id
_entity.type
_entity.pdbx_description
1 polymer ?
#
loop_
_entity_poly.entity_id
_entity_poly.type
_entity_poly.pdbx_seq_one_letter_code
_entity_poly.pdbx_strand_id
1 'polypeptide(L)'
;MEQLEPRLLLTAGFPDVVIMGTAGDDILVLDNDPSDEAKLRVWSKNTSMPSVSFPKSGLRSLAIDGGDGTDSIEVAANVNLTELLALTAETITVSAGTSISAKDVILTANTMAARTVDPVAITSAVLSAVGLNGPDDLLTFDPSTINLQTIVDAIDPTSYLGSIARVTVEGEITATGDVTITAEANNEVGLSASLSDSLLMFRLTEAITVVQGAKITAADGTVTIEAKNVGERGELNDEDKVILNLTIDRASATIEGSTIAAVGVDLTAETAANYAITGAKAIHVIDGATRAEILGDSSVTVRAGGVLVSATEASTVATTSSGNGGFAAAINYIDKDTLALVSNSIVSSAGGSVSILAEGAADLTAKSVIAPPDDSSENPPSSDAYIFTGNIAQGDVLAYIADASVTTTTAGDIRAEAKNSGTITAAIDAVVGSSSDDTRSFGLGVAFNAVGFDIHDVLLKGIGNLMGDPELLGTHDDAGTRAYVSNSRVNAAGSLTIEATNETTVQADLSNRASAPDAAETTTRGASAGMILAMNLLASETVAYVSRAEESDEDEIKPADMSVVAAGMSVVAENAAKIDATVVLGGAGSANDWGVGGVVSFNNVNAGSAARIEDATVELTGGSLEVRAEEAAGITAGTTSEVKTSADGQQNGGDDGDGSSLAVGGTLGINIVQGAAVATLLESSITRLDTTAGDVSVQADNQQTLRATAVGAADVEGGDDTRAVGVTLALNVVGYDAKNALFQTIDALLGESVTSDAFGDDSSAGATASIVDTTVNAAGKVSVTASNASQLTANQTNTTGASSSGTKGGQASSLSLVAAMNKVNSQANAFIDFEENAMDARWIDAGGGVEVTAEDKAEISATLTLGSETATSDGGALGVSGAISLNDVRGGATAFIDHTT
;
A
#
# COMPACT_ATOMS: atom_id res chain seq x y z
N MET A 1 -8.33 -52.85 18.52
CA MET A 1 -7.05 -53.50 18.80
C MET A 1 -6.61 -54.24 17.54
N GLU A 2 -6.15 -53.46 16.57
CA GLU A 2 -5.30 -53.94 15.49
C GLU A 2 -4.02 -53.13 15.69
N GLN A 3 -2.92 -53.80 16.00
CA GLN A 3 -1.63 -53.13 16.18
C GLN A 3 -1.24 -52.54 14.82
N LEU A 4 -1.17 -51.21 14.73
CA LEU A 4 -0.48 -50.54 13.64
C LEU A 4 1.01 -50.92 13.78
N GLU A 5 1.45 -51.92 13.02
CA GLU A 5 2.87 -52.24 12.91
C GLU A 5 3.56 -51.14 12.09
N PRO A 6 4.75 -50.67 12.50
CA PRO A 6 5.55 -49.77 11.67
C PRO A 6 5.85 -50.48 10.33
N ARG A 7 5.37 -49.91 9.22
CA ARG A 7 5.70 -50.44 7.88
C ARG A 7 7.16 -50.11 7.57
N LEU A 8 8.08 -51.04 7.87
CA LEU A 8 9.45 -51.01 7.34
C LEU A 8 9.40 -51.17 5.81
N LEU A 9 9.50 -50.07 5.08
CA LEU A 9 9.71 -50.05 3.64
C LEU A 9 11.18 -49.70 3.37
N LEU A 10 12.06 -50.71 3.30
CA LEU A 10 13.42 -50.54 2.75
C LEU A 10 13.34 -50.31 1.23
N THR A 11 13.04 -49.08 0.82
CA THR A 11 13.21 -48.62 -0.57
C THR A 11 13.88 -47.25 -0.54
N ALA A 12 14.89 -47.04 -1.38
CA ALA A 12 15.64 -45.79 -1.43
C ALA A 12 14.68 -44.60 -1.65
N GLY A 13 14.67 -43.65 -0.72
CA GLY A 13 13.86 -42.43 -0.78
C GLY A 13 12.66 -42.36 0.19
N PHE A 14 12.37 -43.42 0.97
CA PHE A 14 11.29 -43.40 1.96
C PHE A 14 11.82 -43.55 3.41
N PRO A 15 11.07 -43.08 4.44
CA PRO A 15 11.48 -43.20 5.85
C PRO A 15 11.50 -44.66 6.33
N ASP A 16 12.45 -45.03 7.19
CA ASP A 16 12.49 -46.37 7.81
C ASP A 16 11.29 -46.59 8.76
N VAL A 17 10.84 -45.52 9.42
CA VAL A 17 9.64 -45.46 10.25
C VAL A 17 8.78 -44.29 9.80
N VAL A 18 7.50 -44.57 9.52
CA VAL A 18 6.47 -43.57 9.23
C VAL A 18 5.37 -43.74 10.26
N ILE A 19 5.01 -42.63 10.92
CA ILE A 19 3.88 -42.55 11.84
C ILE A 19 2.91 -41.55 11.26
N MET A 20 1.66 -41.99 11.10
CA MET A 20 0.55 -41.15 10.66
C MET A 20 -0.41 -41.06 11.84
N GLY A 21 -0.82 -39.84 12.16
CA GLY A 21 -1.90 -39.58 13.08
C GLY A 21 -3.26 -39.98 12.49
N THR A 22 -4.30 -39.56 13.18
CA THR A 22 -5.69 -39.88 12.87
C THR A 22 -6.29 -38.80 11.95
N ALA A 23 -7.60 -38.88 11.72
CA ALA A 23 -8.32 -37.87 10.94
C ALA A 23 -9.00 -36.82 11.84
N GLY A 24 -8.58 -36.75 13.11
CA GLY A 24 -9.02 -35.73 14.06
C GLY A 24 -7.82 -35.22 14.86
N ASP A 25 -8.05 -34.18 15.66
CA ASP A 25 -6.98 -33.45 16.35
C ASP A 25 -6.05 -34.36 17.17
N ASP A 26 -4.76 -34.39 16.83
CA ASP A 26 -3.74 -35.19 17.49
C ASP A 26 -2.69 -34.33 18.21
N ILE A 27 -2.44 -34.63 19.48
CA ILE A 27 -1.35 -33.97 20.23
C ILE A 27 -0.21 -34.97 20.40
N LEU A 28 0.63 -35.10 19.36
CA LEU A 28 1.71 -36.07 19.29
C LEU A 28 2.96 -35.60 20.03
N VAL A 29 3.57 -36.49 20.81
CA VAL A 29 4.82 -36.24 21.53
C VAL A 29 5.83 -37.33 21.17
N LEU A 30 7.00 -36.92 20.68
CA LEU A 30 8.16 -37.78 20.46
C LEU A 30 9.10 -37.70 21.67
N ASP A 31 9.11 -38.76 22.50
CA ASP A 31 9.91 -38.85 23.71
C ASP A 31 10.71 -40.17 23.82
N ASN A 32 11.47 -40.30 24.91
CA ASN A 32 12.08 -41.57 25.28
C ASN A 32 11.03 -42.48 25.90
N ASP A 33 11.00 -43.75 25.50
CA ASP A 33 10.08 -44.71 26.11
C ASP A 33 10.41 -44.87 27.62
N PRO A 34 9.48 -44.58 28.54
CA PRO A 34 9.72 -44.67 29.98
C PRO A 34 9.98 -46.11 30.46
N SER A 35 9.64 -47.11 29.65
CA SER A 35 9.90 -48.53 29.93
C SER A 35 11.25 -49.03 29.39
N ASP A 36 11.86 -48.32 28.44
CA ASP A 36 13.10 -48.70 27.77
C ASP A 36 13.79 -47.49 27.10
N GLU A 37 14.80 -46.92 27.77
CA GLU A 37 15.55 -45.76 27.27
C GLU A 37 16.26 -45.99 25.91
N ALA A 38 16.40 -47.25 25.46
CA ALA A 38 16.94 -47.58 24.15
C ALA A 38 15.93 -47.40 23.00
N LYS A 39 14.67 -47.06 23.31
CA LYS A 39 13.60 -46.83 22.34
C LYS A 39 13.14 -45.38 22.35
N LEU A 40 12.76 -44.91 21.17
CA LEU A 40 11.93 -43.73 21.01
C LEU A 40 10.47 -44.16 21.01
N ARG A 41 9.60 -43.23 21.41
CA ARG A 41 8.16 -43.44 21.46
C ARG A 41 7.46 -42.21 20.92
N VAL A 42 6.44 -42.45 20.09
CA VAL A 42 5.46 -41.44 19.71
C VAL A 42 4.13 -41.83 20.31
N TRP A 43 3.51 -40.90 21.02
CA TRP A 43 2.22 -41.10 21.67
C TRP A 43 1.40 -39.82 21.63
N SER A 44 0.08 -39.97 21.75
CA SER A 44 -0.85 -38.84 21.73
C SER A 44 -1.27 -38.44 23.15
N LYS A 45 -1.14 -37.16 23.51
CA LYS A 45 -1.50 -36.58 24.81
C LYS A 45 -3.00 -36.57 25.06
N ASN A 46 -3.80 -36.40 24.01
CA ASN A 46 -5.26 -36.49 24.04
C ASN A 46 -5.78 -37.91 23.76
N THR A 47 -4.90 -38.91 23.72
CA THR A 47 -5.23 -40.35 23.55
C THR A 47 -5.90 -40.73 22.23
N SER A 48 -5.76 -39.87 21.22
CA SER A 48 -6.29 -40.09 19.86
C SER A 48 -5.61 -41.27 19.14
N MET A 49 -4.31 -41.47 19.38
CA MET A 49 -3.51 -42.59 18.85
C MET A 49 -2.85 -43.41 19.99
N PRO A 50 -2.79 -44.76 19.87
CA PRO A 50 -2.00 -45.58 20.79
C PRO A 50 -0.49 -45.26 20.70
N SER A 51 0.20 -45.43 21.82
CA SER A 51 1.66 -45.29 21.90
C SER A 51 2.38 -46.30 20.99
N VAL A 52 3.31 -45.82 20.17
CA VAL A 52 4.18 -46.62 19.29
C VAL A 52 5.63 -46.44 19.69
N SER A 53 6.31 -47.52 20.05
CA SER A 53 7.73 -47.51 20.45
C SER A 53 8.61 -48.27 19.46
N PHE A 54 9.78 -47.72 19.13
CA PHE A 54 10.72 -48.30 18.17
C PHE A 54 12.18 -48.10 18.62
N PRO A 55 13.09 -49.02 18.25
CA PRO A 55 14.48 -48.96 18.70
C PRO A 55 15.22 -47.77 18.09
N LYS A 56 16.06 -47.10 18.88
CA LYS A 56 17.00 -46.06 18.40
C LYS A 56 18.09 -46.63 17.50
N SER A 57 18.53 -47.86 17.79
CA SER A 57 19.64 -48.48 17.07
C SER A 57 19.24 -48.87 15.65
N GLY A 58 19.93 -48.32 14.66
CA GLY A 58 19.73 -48.66 13.24
C GLY A 58 18.62 -47.86 12.55
N LEU A 59 18.02 -46.87 13.22
CA LEU A 59 17.04 -45.97 12.63
C LEU A 59 17.77 -44.94 11.75
N ARG A 60 17.51 -44.95 10.44
CA ARG A 60 18.14 -44.02 9.49
C ARG A 60 17.25 -42.83 9.20
N SER A 61 15.94 -43.03 9.13
CA SER A 61 14.97 -41.98 8.83
C SER A 61 13.65 -42.16 9.59
N LEU A 62 13.03 -41.05 9.97
CA LEU A 62 11.77 -40.98 10.70
C LEU A 62 10.88 -39.92 10.06
N ALA A 63 9.63 -40.29 9.77
CA ALA A 63 8.58 -39.35 9.42
C ALA A 63 7.41 -39.45 10.41
N ILE A 64 6.92 -38.30 10.86
CA ILE A 64 5.70 -38.17 11.66
C ILE A 64 4.79 -37.18 10.95
N ASP A 65 3.58 -37.61 10.64
CA ASP A 65 2.54 -36.82 10.00
C ASP A 65 1.34 -36.78 10.94
N GLY A 66 0.86 -35.57 11.25
CA GLY A 66 -0.32 -35.32 12.08
C GLY A 66 -1.59 -35.95 11.49
N GLY A 67 -1.71 -35.97 10.16
CA GLY A 67 -2.92 -36.43 9.49
C GLY A 67 -3.88 -35.29 9.16
N ASP A 68 -5.19 -35.56 9.25
CA ASP A 68 -6.22 -34.53 9.10
C ASP A 68 -6.67 -34.10 10.51
N GLY A 69 -6.97 -32.82 10.70
CA GLY A 69 -7.37 -32.32 12.01
C GLY A 69 -6.43 -31.22 12.45
N THR A 70 -6.46 -30.84 13.73
CA THR A 70 -5.53 -29.87 14.32
C THR A 70 -4.46 -30.60 15.09
N ASP A 71 -3.34 -30.80 14.43
CA ASP A 71 -2.29 -31.66 14.93
C ASP A 71 -1.12 -30.84 15.46
N SER A 72 -0.52 -31.37 16.52
CA SER A 72 0.69 -30.81 17.09
C SER A 72 1.72 -31.91 17.30
N ILE A 73 2.98 -31.61 17.01
CA ILE A 73 4.11 -32.49 17.27
C ILE A 73 5.10 -31.79 18.21
N GLU A 74 5.31 -32.36 19.38
CA GLU A 74 6.36 -31.95 20.32
C GLU A 74 7.52 -32.95 20.28
N VAL A 75 8.73 -32.48 19.96
CA VAL A 75 9.97 -33.25 20.08
C VAL A 75 10.58 -32.98 21.45
N ALA A 76 10.45 -33.94 22.36
CA ALA A 76 10.87 -33.84 23.76
C ALA A 76 12.06 -34.76 24.12
N ALA A 77 12.68 -35.42 23.13
CA ALA A 77 13.83 -36.29 23.32
C ALA A 77 14.86 -36.15 22.20
N ASN A 78 16.08 -36.60 22.48
CA ASN A 78 17.16 -36.57 21.51
C ASN A 78 16.90 -37.58 20.39
N VAL A 79 16.96 -37.10 19.14
CA VAL A 79 16.75 -37.87 17.91
C VAL A 79 18.06 -37.94 17.14
N ASN A 80 18.55 -39.14 16.87
CA ASN A 80 19.79 -39.34 16.11
C ASN A 80 19.54 -40.30 14.95
N LEU A 81 19.63 -39.76 13.75
CA LEU A 81 19.31 -40.38 12.46
C LEU A 81 20.51 -40.20 11.52
N THR A 82 20.59 -41.05 10.50
CA THR A 82 21.68 -40.97 9.50
C THR A 82 21.23 -40.37 8.17
N GLU A 83 19.91 -40.24 7.94
CA GLU A 83 19.33 -39.76 6.69
C GLU A 83 18.33 -38.62 6.95
N LEU A 84 17.07 -38.90 7.31
CA LEU A 84 16.01 -37.87 7.25
C LEU A 84 15.16 -37.83 8.52
N LEU A 85 14.93 -36.64 9.07
CA LEU A 85 13.77 -36.36 9.92
C LEU A 85 12.76 -35.54 9.14
N ALA A 86 11.51 -35.98 9.05
CA ALA A 86 10.41 -35.22 8.45
C ALA A 86 9.23 -35.15 9.42
N LEU A 87 8.84 -33.95 9.85
CA LEU A 87 7.69 -33.72 10.71
C LEU A 87 6.68 -32.84 9.99
N THR A 88 5.43 -33.29 9.92
CA THR A 88 4.32 -32.54 9.30
C THR A 88 3.14 -32.48 10.27
N ALA A 89 2.67 -31.28 10.60
CA ALA A 89 1.51 -31.02 11.46
C ALA A 89 1.09 -29.55 11.29
N GLU A 90 0.12 -29.03 12.04
CA GLU A 90 -0.18 -27.59 12.08
C GLU A 90 0.73 -26.84 13.05
N THR A 91 1.12 -27.49 14.14
CA THR A 91 2.07 -26.94 15.11
C THR A 91 3.21 -27.91 15.39
N ILE A 92 4.46 -27.46 15.24
CA ILE A 92 5.65 -28.25 15.55
C ILE A 92 6.49 -27.50 16.59
N THR A 93 6.91 -28.21 17.64
CA THR A 93 7.81 -27.65 18.67
C THR A 93 8.99 -28.59 18.90
N VAL A 94 10.20 -28.07 18.75
CA VAL A 94 11.44 -28.75 19.17
C VAL A 94 11.87 -28.13 20.50
N SER A 95 11.57 -28.82 21.60
CA SER A 95 11.68 -28.26 22.95
C SER A 95 13.12 -27.97 23.35
N ALA A 96 13.32 -26.95 24.18
CA ALA A 96 14.63 -26.59 24.72
C ALA A 96 15.34 -27.80 25.38
N GLY A 97 16.65 -27.91 25.18
CA GLY A 97 17.48 -28.98 25.75
C GLY A 97 17.40 -30.32 25.01
N THR A 98 16.66 -30.42 23.90
CA THR A 98 16.67 -31.57 23.00
C THR A 98 17.70 -31.41 21.89
N SER A 99 18.17 -32.52 21.31
CA SER A 99 19.05 -32.51 20.15
C SER A 99 18.58 -33.43 19.02
N ILE A 100 18.53 -32.89 17.81
CA ILE A 100 18.23 -33.58 16.56
C ILE A 100 19.50 -33.70 15.73
N SER A 101 19.84 -34.90 15.27
CA SER A 101 20.93 -35.15 14.33
C SER A 101 20.41 -35.97 13.15
N ALA A 102 20.62 -35.51 11.91
CA ALA A 102 20.24 -36.22 10.68
C ALA A 102 21.14 -35.80 9.50
N LYS A 103 20.92 -36.36 8.30
CA LYS A 103 21.46 -35.75 7.08
C LYS A 103 20.61 -34.53 6.73
N ASP A 104 19.31 -34.73 6.54
CA ASP A 104 18.34 -33.68 6.24
C ASP A 104 17.28 -33.60 7.35
N VAL A 105 16.83 -32.39 7.70
CA VAL A 105 15.76 -32.15 8.68
C VAL A 105 14.69 -31.27 8.03
N ILE A 106 13.46 -31.76 7.99
CA ILE A 106 12.31 -31.07 7.40
C ILE A 106 11.22 -30.95 8.45
N LEU A 107 10.90 -29.72 8.84
CA LEU A 107 9.80 -29.39 9.74
C LEU A 107 8.79 -28.56 8.93
N THR A 108 7.60 -29.11 8.70
CA THR A 108 6.57 -28.45 7.90
C THR A 108 5.30 -28.30 8.74
N ALA A 109 5.06 -27.07 9.22
CA ALA A 109 3.75 -26.69 9.70
C ALA A 109 2.86 -26.35 8.50
N ASN A 110 1.71 -27.00 8.33
CA ASN A 110 0.82 -26.76 7.20
C ASN A 110 -0.65 -26.71 7.65
N THR A 111 -1.35 -25.62 7.33
CA THR A 111 -2.79 -25.48 7.48
C THR A 111 -3.44 -25.11 6.13
N MET A 112 -3.40 -26.02 5.16
CA MET A 112 -3.92 -25.78 3.79
C MET A 112 -5.31 -26.39 3.52
N ALA A 113 -5.82 -27.24 4.40
CA ALA A 113 -7.13 -27.88 4.22
C ALA A 113 -8.29 -26.94 4.58
N ALA A 114 -9.32 -26.86 3.73
CA ALA A 114 -10.55 -26.13 4.03
C ALA A 114 -11.26 -26.74 5.26
N ARG A 115 -11.39 -25.96 6.33
CA ARG A 115 -11.96 -26.43 7.61
C ARG A 115 -13.46 -26.15 7.71
N THR A 116 -14.19 -27.04 8.39
CA THR A 116 -15.65 -26.90 8.60
C THR A 116 -15.91 -26.41 10.03
N VAL A 117 -16.76 -25.41 10.22
CA VAL A 117 -17.00 -24.75 11.51
C VAL A 117 -18.48 -24.91 11.93
N ASP A 118 -18.76 -24.99 13.25
CA ASP A 118 -20.12 -24.78 13.80
C ASP A 118 -20.32 -23.29 14.10
N PRO A 119 -21.03 -22.55 13.24
CA PRO A 119 -21.05 -21.09 13.29
C PRO A 119 -21.84 -20.52 14.48
N VAL A 120 -22.75 -21.29 15.11
CA VAL A 120 -23.76 -20.73 16.03
C VAL A 120 -23.19 -20.39 17.40
N ALA A 121 -22.29 -21.22 17.94
CA ALA A 121 -21.70 -21.00 19.27
C ALA A 121 -20.65 -19.87 19.28
N ILE A 122 -19.97 -19.69 18.15
CA ILE A 122 -18.79 -18.85 18.00
C ILE A 122 -19.17 -17.39 17.67
N THR A 123 -20.20 -17.23 16.83
CA THR A 123 -20.67 -15.93 16.36
C THR A 123 -20.92 -14.95 17.52
N SER A 124 -21.71 -15.32 18.54
CA SER A 124 -22.10 -14.38 19.60
C SER A 124 -20.95 -13.93 20.52
N ALA A 125 -19.91 -14.75 20.71
CA ALA A 125 -18.78 -14.42 21.58
C ALA A 125 -17.77 -13.51 20.85
N VAL A 126 -17.46 -13.81 19.59
CA VAL A 126 -16.55 -13.00 18.77
C VAL A 126 -17.13 -11.64 18.46
N LEU A 127 -18.42 -11.56 18.09
CA LEU A 127 -19.11 -10.29 17.87
C LEU A 127 -19.02 -9.39 19.12
N SER A 128 -19.19 -9.94 20.32
CA SER A 128 -19.07 -9.16 21.56
C SER A 128 -17.63 -8.72 21.86
N ALA A 129 -16.63 -9.55 21.52
CA ALA A 129 -15.21 -9.23 21.70
C ALA A 129 -14.72 -8.11 20.76
N VAL A 130 -15.30 -7.98 19.57
CA VAL A 130 -15.05 -6.85 18.65
C VAL A 130 -16.01 -5.68 18.86
N GLY A 131 -16.79 -5.68 19.96
CA GLY A 131 -17.70 -4.58 20.29
C GLY A 131 -18.98 -4.51 19.44
N LEU A 132 -19.23 -5.49 18.57
CA LEU A 132 -20.39 -5.57 17.68
C LEU A 132 -21.54 -6.37 18.34
N ASN A 133 -22.24 -5.78 19.30
CA ASN A 133 -23.36 -6.42 19.99
C ASN A 133 -24.71 -6.28 19.24
N GLY A 134 -24.77 -5.43 18.21
CA GLY A 134 -25.91 -5.27 17.32
C GLY A 134 -25.57 -4.60 15.98
N PRO A 135 -26.54 -4.51 15.05
CA PRO A 135 -26.34 -3.94 13.72
C PRO A 135 -25.88 -2.47 13.72
N ASP A 136 -26.29 -1.69 14.73
CA ASP A 136 -25.94 -0.27 14.86
C ASP A 136 -24.47 -0.07 15.24
N ASP A 137 -23.83 -1.06 15.87
CA ASP A 137 -22.43 -0.98 16.28
C ASP A 137 -21.48 -1.01 15.07
N LEU A 138 -21.90 -1.56 13.92
CA LEU A 138 -21.18 -1.47 12.64
C LEU A 138 -20.98 -0.02 12.19
N LEU A 139 -21.90 0.88 12.58
CA LEU A 139 -21.87 2.31 12.24
C LEU A 139 -21.06 3.13 13.24
N THR A 140 -20.38 2.52 14.20
CA THR A 140 -19.41 3.19 15.09
C THR A 140 -18.18 2.30 15.31
N PHE A 141 -18.01 1.29 14.47
CA PHE A 141 -16.96 0.29 14.60
C PHE A 141 -15.62 0.90 14.22
N ASP A 142 -14.70 0.89 15.17
CA ASP A 142 -13.33 1.35 14.99
C ASP A 142 -12.40 0.13 14.96
N PRO A 143 -11.84 -0.23 13.79
CA PRO A 143 -10.98 -1.39 13.66
C PRO A 143 -9.68 -1.27 14.45
N SER A 144 -9.20 -0.06 14.77
CA SER A 144 -7.99 0.15 15.58
C SER A 144 -8.17 -0.27 17.04
N THR A 145 -9.42 -0.38 17.51
CA THR A 145 -9.74 -0.77 18.89
C THR A 145 -9.80 -2.28 19.09
N ILE A 146 -9.61 -3.06 18.03
CA ILE A 146 -9.63 -4.51 18.08
C ILE A 146 -8.45 -5.01 18.93
N ASN A 147 -8.76 -5.66 20.04
CA ASN A 147 -7.77 -6.38 20.83
C ASN A 147 -7.85 -7.88 20.53
N LEU A 148 -6.80 -8.36 19.87
CA LEU A 148 -6.65 -9.72 19.40
C LEU A 148 -6.71 -10.76 20.52
N GLN A 149 -6.14 -10.46 21.69
CA GLN A 149 -6.15 -11.40 22.82
C GLN A 149 -7.58 -11.64 23.31
N THR A 150 -8.41 -10.59 23.32
CA THR A 150 -9.84 -10.71 23.69
C THR A 150 -10.65 -11.50 22.67
N ILE A 151 -10.33 -11.42 21.37
CA ILE A 151 -10.96 -12.26 20.35
C ILE A 151 -10.53 -13.72 20.53
N VAL A 152 -9.22 -13.96 20.67
CA VAL A 152 -8.65 -15.30 20.87
C VAL A 152 -9.22 -15.97 22.12
N ASP A 153 -9.35 -15.22 23.23
CA ASP A 153 -9.90 -15.73 24.50
C ASP A 153 -11.42 -16.02 24.45
N ALA A 154 -12.15 -15.40 23.50
CA ALA A 154 -13.59 -15.60 23.33
C ALA A 154 -13.94 -16.86 22.50
N ILE A 155 -12.94 -17.52 21.92
CA ILE A 155 -13.10 -18.68 21.03
C ILE A 155 -12.75 -19.95 21.82
N ASP A 156 -13.65 -20.95 21.82
CA ASP A 156 -13.33 -22.28 22.38
C ASP A 156 -12.32 -22.97 21.46
N PRO A 157 -11.13 -23.39 21.96
CA PRO A 157 -10.09 -24.05 21.15
C PRO A 157 -10.53 -25.39 20.52
N THR A 158 -11.73 -25.90 20.81
CA THR A 158 -12.33 -27.08 20.15
C THR A 158 -13.37 -26.73 19.07
N SER A 159 -13.64 -25.44 18.82
CA SER A 159 -14.58 -24.94 17.81
C SER A 159 -13.92 -23.82 16.99
N TYR A 160 -13.26 -24.20 15.90
CA TYR A 160 -12.17 -23.44 15.26
C TYR A 160 -12.59 -22.28 14.34
N LEU A 161 -11.70 -21.29 14.20
CA LEU A 161 -11.94 -19.97 13.61
C LEU A 161 -10.79 -19.38 12.76
N GLY A 162 -9.64 -20.08 12.66
CA GLY A 162 -8.47 -19.59 11.93
C GLY A 162 -7.53 -20.70 11.48
N SER A 163 -6.65 -20.38 10.53
CA SER A 163 -5.61 -21.24 9.97
C SER A 163 -4.25 -20.79 10.53
N ILE A 164 -3.72 -21.52 11.50
CA ILE A 164 -2.47 -21.18 12.20
C ILE A 164 -1.45 -22.31 11.96
N ALA A 165 -0.44 -22.02 11.15
CA ALA A 165 0.72 -22.89 10.98
C ALA A 165 1.88 -22.34 11.80
N ARG A 166 2.44 -23.15 12.71
CA ARG A 166 3.53 -22.71 13.57
C ARG A 166 4.65 -23.74 13.72
N VAL A 167 5.89 -23.32 13.50
CA VAL A 167 7.08 -24.07 13.91
C VAL A 167 7.88 -23.28 14.92
N THR A 168 8.20 -23.89 16.05
CA THR A 168 9.07 -23.31 17.08
C THR A 168 10.24 -24.25 17.35
N VAL A 169 11.46 -23.74 17.21
CA VAL A 169 12.70 -24.48 17.45
C VAL A 169 13.47 -23.82 18.58
N GLU A 170 13.54 -24.49 19.73
CA GLU A 170 14.33 -24.08 20.90
C GLU A 170 15.52 -25.04 21.16
N GLY A 171 15.48 -26.23 20.56
CA GLY A 171 16.52 -27.27 20.69
C GLY A 171 17.69 -27.14 19.71
N GLU A 172 18.65 -28.08 19.79
CA GLU A 172 19.79 -28.15 18.86
C GLU A 172 19.45 -29.00 17.63
N ILE A 173 19.76 -28.51 16.43
CA ILE A 173 19.66 -29.25 15.16
C ILE A 173 21.05 -29.36 14.53
N THR A 174 21.51 -30.57 14.27
CA THR A 174 22.74 -30.86 13.53
C THR A 174 22.43 -31.70 12.28
N ALA A 175 22.53 -31.07 11.12
CA ALA A 175 22.35 -31.68 9.81
C ALA A 175 23.69 -31.75 9.05
N THR A 176 23.91 -32.82 8.29
CA THR A 176 25.03 -32.84 7.32
C THR A 176 24.63 -32.22 5.98
N GLY A 177 23.37 -32.36 5.57
CA GLY A 177 22.73 -31.67 4.46
C GLY A 177 21.85 -30.51 4.95
N ASP A 178 20.61 -30.45 4.47
CA ASP A 178 19.75 -29.27 4.58
C ASP A 178 18.85 -29.30 5.84
N VAL A 179 18.52 -28.12 6.36
CA VAL A 179 17.49 -27.90 7.38
C VAL A 179 16.41 -27.00 6.79
N THR A 180 15.20 -27.52 6.68
CA THR A 180 14.04 -26.78 6.18
C THR A 180 12.99 -26.68 7.27
N ILE A 181 12.60 -25.45 7.60
CA ILE A 181 11.58 -25.10 8.58
C ILE A 181 10.56 -24.26 7.84
N THR A 182 9.36 -24.77 7.64
CA THR A 182 8.32 -24.08 6.87
C THR A 182 7.04 -24.03 7.68
N ALA A 183 6.40 -22.87 7.77
CA ALA A 183 5.02 -22.73 8.17
C ALA A 183 4.22 -22.19 6.99
N GLU A 184 3.18 -22.89 6.58
CA GLU A 184 2.31 -22.50 5.47
C GLU A 184 0.86 -22.50 5.93
N ALA A 185 0.21 -21.34 5.86
CA ALA A 185 -1.19 -21.17 6.24
C ALA A 185 -2.02 -20.66 5.06
N ASN A 186 -3.21 -21.23 4.89
CA ASN A 186 -4.25 -20.72 4.01
C ASN A 186 -5.62 -20.87 4.68
N ASN A 187 -6.48 -19.87 4.55
CA ASN A 187 -7.81 -19.86 5.13
C ASN A 187 -8.90 -19.54 4.10
N GLU A 188 -9.30 -20.54 3.34
CA GLU A 188 -10.39 -20.42 2.36
C GLU A 188 -11.78 -20.27 3.01
N VAL A 189 -11.95 -20.70 4.27
CA VAL A 189 -13.26 -20.76 4.95
C VAL A 189 -13.27 -19.88 6.20
N GLY A 190 -13.89 -18.70 6.09
CA GLY A 190 -14.10 -17.82 7.25
C GLY A 190 -15.33 -18.19 8.08
N LEU A 191 -15.42 -17.62 9.28
CA LEU A 191 -16.63 -17.69 10.11
C LEU A 191 -17.64 -16.67 9.60
N SER A 192 -18.76 -17.16 9.08
CA SER A 192 -19.85 -16.31 8.62
C SER A 192 -21.01 -16.26 9.62
N ALA A 193 -21.47 -15.05 9.92
CA ALA A 193 -22.66 -14.78 10.73
C ALA A 193 -23.69 -14.01 9.90
N SER A 194 -24.89 -14.57 9.76
CA SER A 194 -26.01 -13.86 9.13
C SER A 194 -26.71 -13.00 10.19
N LEU A 195 -26.73 -11.68 9.98
CA LEU A 195 -27.40 -10.70 10.83
C LEU A 195 -28.56 -10.08 10.05
N SER A 196 -29.68 -10.80 9.93
CA SER A 196 -30.81 -10.42 9.07
C SER A 196 -30.40 -10.22 7.60
N ASP A 197 -30.19 -8.97 7.17
CA ASP A 197 -29.86 -8.56 5.80
C ASP A 197 -28.34 -8.36 5.58
N SER A 198 -27.53 -8.63 6.61
CA SER A 198 -26.06 -8.48 6.57
C SER A 198 -25.35 -9.81 6.80
N LEU A 199 -24.14 -9.91 6.26
CA LEU A 199 -23.22 -11.03 6.40
C LEU A 199 -21.90 -10.51 6.95
N LEU A 200 -21.57 -10.89 8.18
CA LEU A 200 -20.26 -10.65 8.77
C LEU A 200 -19.39 -11.88 8.56
N MET A 201 -18.18 -11.68 8.07
CA MET A 201 -17.16 -12.70 7.91
C MET A 201 -15.95 -12.32 8.74
N PHE A 202 -15.43 -13.28 9.51
CA PHE A 202 -14.16 -13.14 10.23
C PHE A 202 -13.17 -14.20 9.77
N ARG A 203 -11.91 -13.79 9.57
CA ARG A 203 -10.79 -14.67 9.20
C ARG A 203 -9.56 -14.35 10.05
N LEU A 204 -8.91 -15.40 10.54
CA LEU A 204 -7.57 -15.34 11.14
C LEU A 204 -6.67 -16.31 10.37
N THR A 205 -5.54 -15.81 9.88
CA THR A 205 -4.54 -16.63 9.19
C THR A 205 -3.15 -16.22 9.64
N GLU A 206 -2.39 -17.17 10.20
CA GLU A 206 -1.06 -16.92 10.72
C GLU A 206 -0.09 -18.03 10.29
N ALA A 207 1.01 -17.65 9.64
CA ALA A 207 2.15 -18.52 9.39
C ALA A 207 3.33 -18.02 10.22
N ILE A 208 3.84 -18.84 11.14
CA ILE A 208 4.87 -18.42 12.10
C ILE A 208 5.99 -19.46 12.17
N THR A 209 7.22 -19.02 11.91
CA THR A 209 8.42 -19.81 12.19
C THR A 209 9.34 -19.04 13.13
N VAL A 210 9.71 -19.68 14.23
CA VAL A 210 10.55 -19.06 15.26
C VAL A 210 11.68 -20.02 15.64
N VAL A 211 12.91 -19.55 15.50
CA VAL A 211 14.12 -20.21 16.00
C VAL A 211 14.65 -19.37 17.15
N GLN A 212 14.43 -19.84 18.39
CA GLN A 212 14.68 -19.05 19.59
C GLN A 212 15.63 -19.76 20.56
N GLY A 213 16.75 -19.12 20.91
CA GLY A 213 17.76 -19.70 21.81
C GLY A 213 18.39 -21.01 21.29
N ALA A 214 18.18 -21.34 20.02
CA ALA A 214 18.53 -22.61 19.42
C ALA A 214 19.92 -22.59 18.80
N LYS A 215 20.45 -23.79 18.54
CA LYS A 215 21.69 -23.97 17.79
C LYS A 215 21.44 -24.85 16.58
N ILE A 216 21.62 -24.30 15.38
CA ILE A 216 21.44 -25.02 14.12
C ILE A 216 22.78 -25.11 13.40
N THR A 217 23.17 -26.32 13.00
CA THR A 217 24.38 -26.56 12.19
C THR A 217 24.02 -27.40 10.98
N ALA A 218 24.16 -26.86 9.77
CA ALA A 218 24.01 -27.55 8.49
C ALA A 218 25.39 -27.61 7.80
N ALA A 219 26.12 -28.71 8.00
CA ALA A 219 27.56 -28.75 7.70
C ALA A 219 27.87 -28.56 6.21
N ASP A 220 27.09 -29.18 5.32
CA ASP A 220 27.26 -29.12 3.87
C ASP A 220 25.98 -28.67 3.13
N GLY A 221 24.95 -28.23 3.86
CA GLY A 221 23.66 -27.78 3.33
C GLY A 221 23.23 -26.39 3.80
N THR A 222 22.03 -25.98 3.39
CA THR A 222 21.43 -24.68 3.72
C THR A 222 20.46 -24.80 4.88
N VAL A 223 20.19 -23.66 5.53
CA VAL A 223 19.09 -23.53 6.50
C VAL A 223 18.05 -22.63 5.87
N THR A 224 16.86 -23.16 5.64
CA THR A 224 15.73 -22.43 5.06
C THR A 224 14.63 -22.34 6.10
N ILE A 225 14.21 -21.13 6.44
CA ILE A 225 13.16 -20.83 7.42
C ILE A 225 12.12 -19.96 6.70
N GLU A 226 10.92 -20.50 6.51
CA GLU A 226 9.87 -19.86 5.71
C GLU A 226 8.56 -19.76 6.48
N ALA A 227 7.93 -18.58 6.45
CA ALA A 227 6.54 -18.39 6.81
C ALA A 227 5.76 -17.93 5.58
N LYS A 228 4.75 -18.68 5.17
CA LYS A 228 3.97 -18.44 3.95
C LYS A 228 2.50 -18.34 4.28
N ASN A 229 1.92 -17.19 3.98
CA ASN A 229 0.49 -16.98 4.05
C ASN A 229 -0.08 -16.64 2.68
N VAL A 230 -0.29 -17.68 1.87
CA VAL A 230 -0.58 -17.54 0.44
C VAL A 230 -1.91 -18.20 0.08
N GLY A 231 -2.50 -17.77 -1.02
CA GLY A 231 -3.67 -18.41 -1.61
C GLY A 231 -4.99 -17.68 -1.40
N GLU A 232 -6.06 -18.37 -1.79
CA GLU A 232 -7.41 -17.80 -1.84
C GLU A 232 -8.04 -17.71 -0.44
N ARG A 233 -8.70 -16.61 -0.13
CA ARG A 233 -9.48 -16.45 1.11
C ARG A 233 -10.95 -16.80 0.93
N GLY A 234 -11.30 -17.36 -0.23
CA GLY A 234 -12.65 -17.74 -0.60
C GLY A 234 -13.51 -16.53 -0.98
N GLU A 235 -14.21 -16.65 -2.10
CA GLU A 235 -15.13 -15.61 -2.57
C GLU A 235 -16.42 -15.59 -1.73
N LEU A 236 -16.88 -14.40 -1.36
CA LEU A 236 -18.18 -14.22 -0.73
C LEU A 236 -19.08 -13.34 -1.59
N ASN A 237 -19.99 -13.98 -2.31
CA ASN A 237 -20.85 -13.31 -3.29
C ASN A 237 -22.32 -13.44 -2.87
N ASP A 238 -22.91 -12.35 -2.38
CA ASP A 238 -24.33 -12.24 -2.08
C ASP A 238 -24.79 -10.80 -2.37
N GLU A 239 -25.23 -10.58 -3.60
CA GLU A 239 -25.58 -9.26 -4.16
C GLU A 239 -26.70 -8.52 -3.42
N ASP A 240 -27.47 -9.22 -2.58
CA ASP A 240 -28.58 -8.64 -1.82
C ASP A 240 -28.18 -8.24 -0.39
N LYS A 241 -26.99 -8.65 0.09
CA LYS A 241 -26.57 -8.43 1.48
C LYS A 241 -25.45 -7.41 1.62
N VAL A 242 -25.43 -6.76 2.79
CA VAL A 242 -24.24 -6.02 3.25
C VAL A 242 -23.21 -7.04 3.72
N ILE A 243 -22.02 -7.03 3.14
CA ILE A 243 -20.90 -7.90 3.49
C ILE A 243 -19.83 -7.09 4.19
N LEU A 244 -19.44 -7.51 5.39
CA LEU A 244 -18.23 -7.05 6.07
C LEU A 244 -17.30 -8.24 6.26
N ASN A 245 -16.08 -8.15 5.74
CA ASN A 245 -15.03 -9.12 5.99
C ASN A 245 -13.92 -8.50 6.84
N LEU A 246 -13.80 -8.99 8.07
CA LEU A 246 -12.72 -8.68 9.00
C LEU A 246 -11.65 -9.76 8.88
N THR A 247 -10.42 -9.39 8.58
CA THR A 247 -9.33 -10.35 8.45
C THR A 247 -8.08 -9.91 9.20
N ILE A 248 -7.46 -10.87 9.88
CA ILE A 248 -6.09 -10.78 10.38
C ILE A 248 -5.22 -11.74 9.57
N ASP A 249 -4.16 -11.21 8.97
CA ASP A 249 -3.28 -11.95 8.07
C ASP A 249 -1.80 -11.69 8.40
N ARG A 250 -1.09 -12.72 8.88
CA ARG A 250 0.29 -12.59 9.35
C ARG A 250 1.21 -13.67 8.80
N ALA A 251 2.39 -13.27 8.38
CA ALA A 251 3.51 -14.17 8.10
C ALA A 251 4.75 -13.67 8.84
N SER A 252 5.34 -14.50 9.69
CA SER A 252 6.51 -14.13 10.49
C SER A 252 7.54 -15.24 10.52
N ALA A 253 8.77 -14.90 10.15
CA ALA A 253 9.93 -15.77 10.21
C ALA A 253 11.04 -15.10 11.04
N THR A 254 11.36 -15.66 12.21
CA THR A 254 12.23 -15.02 13.19
C THR A 254 13.36 -15.93 13.66
N ILE A 255 14.57 -15.38 13.73
CA ILE A 255 15.73 -15.95 14.42
C ILE A 255 16.05 -15.03 15.61
N GLU A 256 15.94 -15.57 16.83
CA GLU A 256 16.14 -14.83 18.07
C GLU A 256 17.12 -15.56 19.00
N GLY A 257 18.15 -14.86 19.51
CA GLY A 257 19.13 -15.43 20.46
C GLY A 257 19.77 -16.74 20.02
N SER A 258 19.85 -16.99 18.71
CA SER A 258 20.18 -18.30 18.17
C SER A 258 21.53 -18.30 17.45
N THR A 259 22.18 -19.47 17.41
CA THR A 259 23.44 -19.67 16.68
C THR A 259 23.22 -20.56 15.47
N ILE A 260 23.44 -20.05 14.26
CA ILE A 260 23.28 -20.79 13.01
C ILE A 260 24.62 -20.87 12.27
N ALA A 261 25.01 -22.08 11.87
CA ALA A 261 26.18 -22.34 11.03
C ALA A 261 25.80 -23.19 9.82
N ALA A 262 25.89 -22.64 8.60
CA ALA A 262 25.40 -23.31 7.39
C ALA A 262 26.24 -23.02 6.13
N VAL A 263 25.93 -23.64 5.00
CA VAL A 263 26.43 -23.17 3.69
C VAL A 263 25.80 -21.84 3.31
N GLY A 264 24.50 -21.69 3.52
CA GLY A 264 23.70 -20.48 3.33
C GLY A 264 22.46 -20.50 4.23
N VAL A 265 21.85 -19.32 4.45
CA VAL A 265 20.63 -19.16 5.25
C VAL A 265 19.62 -18.35 4.45
N ASP A 266 18.42 -18.91 4.29
CA ASP A 266 17.27 -18.22 3.70
C ASP A 266 16.19 -18.08 4.77
N LEU A 267 15.89 -16.85 5.18
CA LEU A 267 14.83 -16.48 6.11
C LEU A 267 13.77 -15.67 5.35
N THR A 268 12.60 -16.24 5.12
CA THR A 268 11.59 -15.62 4.26
C THR A 268 10.22 -15.59 4.91
N ALA A 269 9.57 -14.44 4.93
CA ALA A 269 8.15 -14.30 5.21
C ALA A 269 7.44 -13.81 3.94
N GLU A 270 6.40 -14.52 3.52
CA GLU A 270 5.64 -14.21 2.32
C GLU A 270 4.16 -14.21 2.65
N THR A 271 3.47 -13.17 2.19
CA THR A 271 2.02 -13.11 2.24
C THR A 271 1.50 -12.70 0.87
N ALA A 272 0.69 -13.55 0.26
CA ALA A 272 0.12 -13.34 -1.07
C ALA A 272 -1.31 -13.87 -1.08
N ALA A 273 -2.16 -13.18 -0.32
CA ALA A 273 -3.52 -13.57 -0.06
C ALA A 273 -4.48 -12.93 -1.05
N ASN A 274 -5.42 -13.69 -1.60
CA ASN A 274 -6.43 -13.19 -2.51
C ASN A 274 -7.78 -13.06 -1.80
N TYR A 275 -8.26 -11.83 -1.68
CA TYR A 275 -9.53 -11.47 -1.08
C TYR A 275 -10.50 -11.02 -2.16
N ALA A 276 -11.69 -11.62 -2.21
CA ALA A 276 -12.73 -11.22 -3.15
C ALA A 276 -14.11 -11.29 -2.48
N ILE A 277 -14.83 -10.17 -2.45
CA ILE A 277 -16.22 -10.11 -1.96
C ILE A 277 -17.11 -9.33 -2.92
N THR A 278 -18.37 -9.76 -3.04
CA THR A 278 -19.42 -9.09 -3.80
C THR A 278 -20.70 -8.99 -2.98
N GLY A 279 -21.22 -7.78 -2.75
CA GLY A 279 -22.50 -7.61 -2.05
C GLY A 279 -23.27 -6.31 -2.36
N ALA A 280 -24.46 -6.14 -1.79
CA ALA A 280 -25.22 -4.89 -1.91
C ALA A 280 -24.43 -3.70 -1.34
N LYS A 281 -23.68 -3.95 -0.27
CA LYS A 281 -22.52 -3.15 0.17
C LYS A 281 -21.44 -4.14 0.58
N ALA A 282 -20.18 -3.83 0.35
CA ALA A 282 -19.09 -4.75 0.62
C ALA A 282 -17.90 -4.00 1.21
N ILE A 283 -17.33 -4.52 2.30
CA ILE A 283 -16.25 -3.88 3.04
C ILE A 283 -15.22 -4.94 3.43
N HIS A 284 -13.95 -4.73 3.06
CA HIS A 284 -12.80 -5.41 3.61
C HIS A 284 -12.13 -4.55 4.68
N VAL A 285 -11.83 -5.15 5.83
CA VAL A 285 -10.92 -4.61 6.85
C VAL A 285 -9.87 -5.69 7.10
N ILE A 286 -8.63 -5.42 6.70
CA ILE A 286 -7.53 -6.37 6.76
C ILE A 286 -6.40 -5.74 7.57
N ASP A 287 -6.06 -6.37 8.69
CA ASP A 287 -4.90 -6.05 9.51
C ASP A 287 -3.86 -7.17 9.39
N GLY A 288 -2.58 -6.86 9.47
CA GLY A 288 -1.55 -7.85 9.29
C GLY A 288 -0.13 -7.35 9.36
N ALA A 289 0.81 -8.30 9.25
CA ALA A 289 2.21 -7.98 9.09
C ALA A 289 2.96 -9.14 8.41
N THR A 290 3.92 -8.77 7.58
CA THR A 290 4.86 -9.70 6.95
C THR A 290 6.26 -9.37 7.45
N ARG A 291 6.83 -10.24 8.29
CA ARG A 291 8.07 -9.94 9.05
C ARG A 291 9.13 -11.04 8.89
N ALA A 292 10.34 -10.66 8.49
CA ALA A 292 11.52 -11.52 8.47
C ALA A 292 12.64 -10.89 9.31
N GLU A 293 13.02 -11.53 10.43
CA GLU A 293 13.76 -10.86 11.49
C GLU A 293 14.91 -11.71 12.04
N ILE A 294 16.11 -11.12 12.12
CA ILE A 294 17.23 -11.66 12.91
C ILE A 294 17.49 -10.71 14.07
N LEU A 295 17.26 -11.16 15.31
CA LEU A 295 17.31 -10.31 16.49
C LEU A 295 17.88 -11.01 17.75
N GLY A 296 18.02 -10.24 18.83
CA GLY A 296 18.26 -10.75 20.19
C GLY A 296 19.63 -11.43 20.40
N ASP A 297 20.74 -10.81 19.97
CA ASP A 297 22.10 -11.36 20.05
C ASP A 297 22.33 -12.64 19.23
N SER A 298 21.62 -12.78 18.11
CA SER A 298 21.79 -13.93 17.21
C SER A 298 23.14 -13.93 16.49
N SER A 299 23.66 -15.13 16.22
CA SER A 299 24.93 -15.34 15.50
C SER A 299 24.73 -16.24 14.30
N VAL A 300 24.77 -15.66 13.10
CA VAL A 300 24.60 -16.38 11.82
C VAL A 300 25.93 -16.39 11.07
N THR A 301 26.48 -17.57 10.84
CA THR A 301 27.72 -17.77 10.09
C THR A 301 27.50 -18.69 8.90
N VAL A 302 27.71 -18.18 7.69
CA VAL A 302 27.53 -18.94 6.43
C VAL A 302 28.81 -19.02 5.62
N ARG A 303 28.87 -20.03 4.72
CA ARG A 303 30.00 -20.19 3.79
C ARG A 303 29.74 -19.45 2.48
N ALA A 304 29.44 -20.17 1.41
CA ALA A 304 29.34 -19.61 0.05
C ALA A 304 27.90 -19.31 -0.39
N GLY A 305 26.87 -19.78 0.35
CA GLY A 305 25.47 -19.61 0.00
C GLY A 305 24.89 -18.23 0.31
N GLY A 306 25.52 -17.46 1.22
CA GLY A 306 25.03 -16.14 1.61
C GLY A 306 23.91 -16.20 2.65
N VAL A 307 23.34 -15.02 2.94
CA VAL A 307 22.20 -14.85 3.85
C VAL A 307 21.14 -14.03 3.13
N LEU A 308 19.92 -14.53 3.11
CA LEU A 308 18.73 -13.81 2.66
C LEU A 308 17.78 -13.64 3.85
N VAL A 309 17.35 -12.40 4.10
CA VAL A 309 16.25 -12.05 5.00
C VAL A 309 15.23 -11.31 4.13
N SER A 310 14.08 -11.92 3.87
CA SER A 310 13.11 -11.40 2.89
C SER A 310 11.71 -11.35 3.47
N ALA A 311 11.05 -10.20 3.39
CA ALA A 311 9.63 -10.04 3.68
C ALA A 311 8.92 -9.57 2.41
N THR A 312 7.91 -10.31 1.95
CA THR A 312 7.19 -10.01 0.70
C THR A 312 5.69 -10.04 0.91
N GLU A 313 5.03 -8.90 0.67
CA GLU A 313 3.58 -8.74 0.70
C GLU A 313 3.06 -8.51 -0.73
N ALA A 314 2.30 -9.45 -1.28
CA ALA A 314 1.75 -9.40 -2.63
C ALA A 314 0.26 -9.75 -2.67
N SER A 315 -0.49 -9.40 -1.63
CA SER A 315 -1.92 -9.71 -1.53
C SER A 315 -2.75 -8.93 -2.55
N THR A 316 -3.85 -9.53 -3.02
CA THR A 316 -4.85 -8.86 -3.85
C THR A 316 -6.16 -8.73 -3.07
N VAL A 317 -6.74 -7.54 -3.05
CA VAL A 317 -7.97 -7.23 -2.31
C VAL A 317 -8.99 -6.63 -3.25
N ALA A 318 -10.02 -7.41 -3.59
CA ALA A 318 -11.07 -7.03 -4.52
C ALA A 318 -12.44 -6.96 -3.82
N THR A 319 -13.05 -5.78 -3.84
CA THR A 319 -14.41 -5.57 -3.32
C THR A 319 -15.31 -5.07 -4.43
N THR A 320 -16.43 -5.75 -4.66
CA THR A 320 -17.46 -5.35 -5.62
C THR A 320 -18.79 -5.07 -4.93
N SER A 321 -19.47 -3.98 -5.31
CA SER A 321 -20.86 -3.73 -4.92
C SER A 321 -21.80 -3.76 -6.12
N SER A 322 -22.93 -4.46 -5.99
CA SER A 322 -23.95 -4.68 -7.04
C SER A 322 -25.12 -3.69 -7.01
N GLY A 323 -25.21 -2.83 -5.99
CA GLY A 323 -26.09 -1.67 -5.97
C GLY A 323 -27.59 -1.94 -6.12
N ASN A 324 -28.11 -3.04 -5.54
CA ASN A 324 -29.56 -3.28 -5.51
C ASN A 324 -30.25 -2.24 -4.58
N GLY A 325 -30.71 -1.11 -5.15
CA GLY A 325 -31.31 0.03 -4.43
C GLY A 325 -30.52 1.35 -4.49
N GLY A 326 -30.99 2.40 -3.80
CA GLY A 326 -30.43 3.76 -3.86
C GLY A 326 -29.06 3.99 -3.19
N PHE A 327 -28.38 2.98 -2.65
CA PHE A 327 -27.02 3.16 -2.09
C PHE A 327 -26.15 1.91 -2.27
N ALA A 328 -25.02 2.07 -2.97
CA ALA A 328 -24.01 1.04 -3.22
C ALA A 328 -22.65 1.47 -2.62
N ALA A 329 -21.95 0.57 -1.93
CA ALA A 329 -20.63 0.86 -1.35
C ALA A 329 -19.66 -0.32 -1.45
N ALA A 330 -18.45 -0.07 -1.93
CA ALA A 330 -17.36 -1.03 -2.00
C ALA A 330 -16.09 -0.44 -1.37
N ILE A 331 -15.62 -0.96 -0.24
CA ILE A 331 -14.51 -0.36 0.52
C ILE A 331 -13.46 -1.41 0.88
N ASN A 332 -12.18 -1.07 0.71
CA ASN A 332 -11.07 -1.82 1.25
C ASN A 332 -10.31 -0.94 2.25
N TYR A 333 -10.08 -1.47 3.45
CA TYR A 333 -9.15 -0.93 4.45
C TYR A 333 -8.07 -1.98 4.68
N ILE A 334 -6.81 -1.61 4.44
CA ILE A 334 -5.65 -2.46 4.71
C ILE A 334 -4.65 -1.71 5.60
N ASP A 335 -4.21 -2.39 6.65
CA ASP A 335 -3.10 -1.95 7.50
C ASP A 335 -2.12 -3.12 7.63
N LYS A 336 -1.02 -3.07 6.85
CA LYS A 336 -0.05 -4.17 6.78
C LYS A 336 1.38 -3.68 6.63
N ASP A 337 2.17 -3.89 7.67
CA ASP A 337 3.61 -3.67 7.63
C ASP A 337 4.34 -4.80 6.90
N THR A 338 5.35 -4.42 6.11
CA THR A 338 6.33 -5.34 5.54
C THR A 338 7.73 -5.00 6.06
N LEU A 339 8.31 -5.91 6.85
CA LEU A 339 9.54 -5.65 7.58
C LEU A 339 10.58 -6.76 7.38
N ALA A 340 11.77 -6.39 6.92
CA ALA A 340 12.95 -7.25 6.91
C ALA A 340 14.08 -6.59 7.70
N LEU A 341 14.65 -7.26 8.69
CA LEU A 341 15.70 -6.65 9.52
C LEU A 341 16.77 -7.61 10.02
N VAL A 342 17.93 -7.03 10.32
CA VAL A 342 18.94 -7.59 11.21
C VAL A 342 19.20 -6.57 12.31
N SER A 343 18.87 -6.92 13.55
CA SER A 343 19.05 -6.05 14.71
C SER A 343 19.82 -6.73 15.83
N ASN A 344 20.68 -6.01 16.55
CA ASN A 344 21.37 -6.52 17.75
C ASN A 344 22.02 -7.90 17.52
N SER A 345 22.63 -8.13 16.35
CA SER A 345 23.04 -9.47 15.91
C SER A 345 24.33 -9.45 15.07
N ILE A 346 24.95 -10.61 14.93
CA ILE A 346 26.16 -10.81 14.12
C ILE A 346 25.84 -11.72 12.93
N VAL A 347 26.06 -11.21 11.72
CA VAL A 347 25.92 -11.97 10.47
C VAL A 347 27.26 -11.99 9.74
N SER A 348 27.76 -13.18 9.43
CA SER A 348 29.05 -13.37 8.76
C SER A 348 28.93 -14.35 7.60
N SER A 349 29.37 -13.93 6.42
CA SER A 349 29.39 -14.75 5.21
C SER A 349 30.80 -14.89 4.65
N ALA A 350 31.21 -16.12 4.34
CA ALA A 350 32.53 -16.36 3.76
C ALA A 350 32.59 -15.86 2.31
N GLY A 351 31.58 -16.14 1.47
CA GLY A 351 31.64 -15.84 0.04
C GLY A 351 30.31 -15.56 -0.67
N GLY A 352 29.17 -15.59 0.03
CA GLY A 352 27.87 -15.19 -0.52
C GLY A 352 27.43 -13.80 -0.04
N SER A 353 26.50 -13.17 -0.76
CA SER A 353 25.95 -11.87 -0.36
C SER A 353 25.07 -11.97 0.89
N VAL A 354 24.89 -10.85 1.60
CA VAL A 354 23.89 -10.69 2.66
C VAL A 354 22.83 -9.72 2.14
N SER A 355 21.58 -10.18 2.05
CA SER A 355 20.48 -9.39 1.48
C SER A 355 19.33 -9.29 2.48
N ILE A 356 18.92 -8.06 2.81
CA ILE A 356 17.76 -7.74 3.62
C ILE A 356 16.77 -7.06 2.70
N LEU A 357 15.67 -7.73 2.35
CA LEU A 357 14.73 -7.31 1.32
C LEU A 357 13.31 -7.20 1.89
N ALA A 358 12.69 -6.04 1.76
CA ALA A 358 11.27 -5.84 2.08
C ALA A 358 10.55 -5.38 0.82
N GLU A 359 9.54 -6.12 0.37
CA GLU A 359 8.76 -5.81 -0.84
C GLU A 359 7.26 -5.77 -0.52
N GLY A 360 6.67 -4.58 -0.60
CA GLY A 360 5.23 -4.36 -0.56
C GLY A 360 4.67 -4.16 -1.98
N ALA A 361 3.77 -5.03 -2.41
CA ALA A 361 3.17 -5.05 -3.74
C ALA A 361 1.67 -5.40 -3.66
N ALA A 362 0.98 -4.92 -2.62
CA ALA A 362 -0.44 -5.19 -2.43
C ALA A 362 -1.29 -4.45 -3.48
N ASP A 363 -2.19 -5.20 -4.13
CA ASP A 363 -3.13 -4.65 -5.11
C ASP A 363 -4.52 -4.53 -4.50
N LEU A 364 -5.05 -3.31 -4.47
CA LEU A 364 -6.37 -3.01 -3.94
C LEU A 364 -7.30 -2.57 -5.07
N THR A 365 -8.43 -3.24 -5.21
CA THR A 365 -9.47 -2.90 -6.17
C THR A 365 -10.81 -2.80 -5.46
N ALA A 366 -11.40 -1.61 -5.47
CA ALA A 366 -12.77 -1.38 -5.04
C ALA A 366 -13.60 -0.98 -6.27
N LYS A 367 -14.71 -1.68 -6.49
CA LYS A 367 -15.60 -1.44 -7.63
C LYS A 367 -17.05 -1.36 -7.18
N SER A 368 -17.76 -0.34 -7.63
CA SER A 368 -19.20 -0.22 -7.37
C SER A 368 -19.96 -0.03 -8.68
N VAL A 369 -21.06 -0.78 -8.83
CA VAL A 369 -21.97 -0.73 -9.98
C VAL A 369 -23.39 -0.50 -9.46
N ILE A 370 -24.16 0.34 -10.14
CA ILE A 370 -25.62 0.41 -9.94
C ILE A 370 -26.32 -0.09 -11.20
N ALA A 371 -27.19 -1.09 -11.03
CA ALA A 371 -28.12 -1.54 -12.05
C ALA A 371 -29.42 -0.72 -12.01
N PRO A 372 -30.09 -0.47 -13.15
CA PRO A 372 -31.43 0.13 -13.17
C PRO A 372 -32.43 -0.74 -12.39
N PRO A 373 -33.44 -0.15 -11.72
CA PRO A 373 -34.45 -0.93 -11.01
C PRO A 373 -35.24 -1.85 -11.96
N ASP A 374 -35.65 -3.03 -11.48
CA ASP A 374 -36.52 -3.96 -12.20
C ASP A 374 -37.87 -3.31 -12.55
N ASP A 375 -38.37 -3.58 -13.75
CA ASP A 375 -39.54 -2.96 -14.40
C ASP A 375 -40.91 -3.30 -13.76
N SER A 376 -40.92 -3.81 -12.52
CA SER A 376 -42.14 -4.27 -11.87
C SER A 376 -42.99 -3.10 -11.38
N SER A 377 -44.10 -2.89 -12.09
CA SER A 377 -45.17 -1.96 -11.73
C SER A 377 -45.69 -2.22 -10.30
N GLU A 378 -45.79 -1.15 -9.50
CA GLU A 378 -46.39 -1.02 -8.15
C GLU A 378 -45.46 -0.67 -6.97
N ASN A 379 -44.29 -0.06 -7.19
CA ASN A 379 -43.58 0.66 -6.11
C ASN A 379 -42.91 1.95 -6.63
N PRO A 380 -43.04 3.11 -5.95
CA PRO A 380 -42.56 4.39 -6.46
C PRO A 380 -41.03 4.49 -6.41
N PRO A 381 -40.35 5.14 -7.38
CA PRO A 381 -38.89 5.28 -7.37
C PRO A 381 -38.41 6.20 -6.24
N SER A 382 -37.45 5.75 -5.43
CA SER A 382 -36.66 6.63 -4.56
C SER A 382 -35.39 7.04 -5.32
N SER A 383 -35.42 8.24 -5.89
CA SER A 383 -34.51 8.75 -6.93
C SER A 383 -33.12 9.22 -6.47
N ASP A 384 -32.62 8.81 -5.30
CA ASP A 384 -31.34 9.31 -4.76
C ASP A 384 -30.31 8.17 -4.70
N ALA A 385 -29.58 7.94 -5.79
CA ALA A 385 -28.53 6.94 -5.87
C ALA A 385 -27.19 7.51 -5.35
N TYR A 386 -26.69 6.95 -4.25
CA TYR A 386 -25.38 7.26 -3.69
C TYR A 386 -24.43 6.09 -3.90
N ILE A 387 -23.32 6.33 -4.59
CA ILE A 387 -22.31 5.32 -4.86
C ILE A 387 -21.01 5.74 -4.21
N PHE A 388 -20.47 4.86 -3.38
CA PHE A 388 -19.16 5.04 -2.80
C PHE A 388 -18.26 3.88 -3.18
N THR A 389 -17.02 4.19 -3.52
CA THR A 389 -15.97 3.19 -3.60
C THR A 389 -14.67 3.75 -3.04
N GLY A 390 -13.99 2.96 -2.23
CA GLY A 390 -12.91 3.45 -1.39
C GLY A 390 -11.79 2.44 -1.22
N ASN A 391 -10.55 2.86 -1.30
CA ASN A 391 -9.42 2.12 -0.73
C ASN A 391 -8.67 2.99 0.27
N ILE A 392 -8.34 2.42 1.41
CA ILE A 392 -7.49 3.01 2.43
C ILE A 392 -6.35 2.01 2.66
N ALA A 393 -5.11 2.45 2.44
CA ALA A 393 -3.93 1.64 2.62
C ALA A 393 -2.94 2.31 3.58
N GLN A 394 -2.58 1.56 4.61
CA GLN A 394 -1.61 1.91 5.64
C GLN A 394 -0.61 0.74 5.80
N GLY A 395 0.59 1.08 6.24
CA GLY A 395 1.67 0.14 6.50
C GLY A 395 3.01 0.64 5.98
N ASP A 396 4.06 0.33 6.73
CA ASP A 396 5.43 0.65 6.34
C ASP A 396 6.08 -0.48 5.53
N VAL A 397 6.99 -0.11 4.63
CA VAL A 397 7.91 -1.06 3.99
C VAL A 397 9.32 -0.75 4.46
N LEU A 398 9.89 -1.61 5.30
CA LEU A 398 11.13 -1.36 6.03
C LEU A 398 12.16 -2.47 5.80
N ALA A 399 13.37 -2.09 5.36
CA ALA A 399 14.51 -2.99 5.25
C ALA A 399 15.74 -2.40 5.95
N TYR A 400 16.22 -3.00 7.04
CA TYR A 400 17.32 -2.36 7.77
C TYR A 400 18.29 -3.27 8.53
N ILE A 401 19.46 -2.68 8.83
CA ILE A 401 20.49 -3.24 9.72
C ILE A 401 20.69 -2.25 10.87
N ALA A 402 20.40 -2.65 12.11
CA ALA A 402 20.47 -1.78 13.29
C ALA A 402 21.27 -2.44 14.42
N ASP A 403 22.18 -1.70 15.06
CA ASP A 403 22.94 -2.21 16.22
C ASP A 403 23.63 -3.57 15.96
N ALA A 404 24.06 -3.79 14.72
CA ALA A 404 24.49 -5.11 14.23
C ALA A 404 25.89 -5.09 13.61
N SER A 405 26.47 -6.28 13.46
CA SER A 405 27.74 -6.48 12.76
C SER A 405 27.53 -7.43 11.59
N VAL A 406 27.54 -6.89 10.36
CA VAL A 406 27.34 -7.66 9.13
C VAL A 406 28.62 -7.67 8.32
N THR A 407 29.11 -8.86 7.95
CA THR A 407 30.41 -9.01 7.28
C THR A 407 30.37 -10.05 6.16
N THR A 408 30.91 -9.71 4.98
CA THR A 408 31.30 -10.66 3.92
C THR A 408 32.83 -10.64 3.77
N THR A 409 33.49 -11.81 3.71
CA THR A 409 34.97 -11.86 3.87
C THR A 409 35.76 -12.10 2.58
N THR A 410 35.35 -13.04 1.72
CA THR A 410 36.07 -13.35 0.46
C THR A 410 35.36 -12.81 -0.78
N ALA A 411 34.04 -12.75 -0.76
CA ALA A 411 33.18 -12.21 -1.82
C ALA A 411 31.77 -11.99 -1.25
N GLY A 412 30.94 -11.22 -1.97
CA GLY A 412 29.54 -10.99 -1.64
C GLY A 412 29.26 -9.53 -1.28
N ASP A 413 28.15 -9.02 -1.81
CA ASP A 413 27.64 -7.69 -1.51
C ASP A 413 26.82 -7.73 -0.20
N ILE A 414 26.62 -6.57 0.41
CA ILE A 414 25.65 -6.38 1.48
C ILE A 414 24.59 -5.41 0.96
N ARG A 415 23.32 -5.74 1.12
CA ARG A 415 22.22 -4.87 0.68
C ARG A 415 21.04 -4.85 1.65
N ALA A 416 20.44 -3.69 1.79
CA ALA A 416 19.16 -3.45 2.42
C ALA A 416 18.25 -2.74 1.41
N GLU A 417 17.21 -3.40 0.94
CA GLU A 417 16.33 -2.90 -0.13
C GLU A 417 14.88 -2.93 0.35
N ALA A 418 14.21 -1.76 0.36
CA ALA A 418 12.80 -1.61 0.64
C ALA A 418 12.08 -1.14 -0.62
N LYS A 419 11.10 -1.90 -1.11
CA LYS A 419 10.38 -1.60 -2.34
C LYS A 419 8.87 -1.62 -2.12
N ASN A 420 8.18 -0.54 -2.49
CA ASN A 420 6.72 -0.48 -2.55
C ASN A 420 6.25 -0.30 -4.01
N SER A 421 5.38 -1.17 -4.51
CA SER A 421 4.92 -1.16 -5.92
C SER A 421 3.43 -1.49 -6.11
N GLY A 422 2.64 -1.40 -5.04
CA GLY A 422 1.21 -1.73 -5.07
C GLY A 422 0.36 -0.86 -6.01
N THR A 423 -0.71 -1.44 -6.55
CA THR A 423 -1.71 -0.73 -7.34
C THR A 423 -3.01 -0.57 -6.56
N ILE A 424 -3.52 0.66 -6.47
CA ILE A 424 -4.72 0.97 -5.69
C ILE A 424 -5.76 1.61 -6.61
N THR A 425 -6.85 0.89 -6.89
CA THR A 425 -7.87 1.28 -7.87
C THR A 425 -9.25 1.37 -7.23
N ALA A 426 -9.90 2.53 -7.37
CA ALA A 426 -11.28 2.77 -6.95
C ALA A 426 -12.12 3.11 -8.19
N ALA A 427 -13.12 2.30 -8.51
CA ALA A 427 -13.86 2.39 -9.77
C ALA A 427 -15.39 2.44 -9.57
N ILE A 428 -16.05 3.41 -10.20
CA ILE A 428 -17.51 3.46 -10.31
C ILE A 428 -17.91 3.41 -11.78
N ASP A 429 -18.80 2.47 -12.09
CA ASP A 429 -19.51 2.41 -13.37
C ASP A 429 -21.02 2.51 -13.08
N ALA A 430 -21.58 3.71 -13.30
CA ALA A 430 -22.96 4.01 -12.98
C ALA A 430 -23.73 4.42 -14.25
N VAL A 431 -24.80 3.70 -14.55
CA VAL A 431 -25.78 4.10 -15.57
C VAL A 431 -27.14 4.24 -14.88
N VAL A 432 -27.56 5.48 -14.65
CA VAL A 432 -28.84 5.78 -13.98
C VAL A 432 -29.84 6.22 -15.05
N GLY A 433 -30.88 5.40 -15.28
CA GLY A 433 -31.99 5.70 -16.17
C GLY A 433 -33.31 5.55 -15.44
N SER A 434 -34.26 6.48 -15.64
CA SER A 434 -35.60 6.38 -15.08
C SER A 434 -36.61 5.82 -16.10
N SER A 435 -37.72 5.24 -15.64
CA SER A 435 -38.84 4.79 -16.49
C SER A 435 -39.94 5.86 -16.59
N SER A 436 -40.91 5.68 -17.49
CA SER A 436 -41.82 6.72 -18.03
C SER A 436 -42.70 7.49 -17.04
N ASP A 437 -42.77 7.06 -15.78
CA ASP A 437 -43.74 7.58 -14.80
C ASP A 437 -43.06 8.35 -13.64
N ASP A 438 -41.71 8.32 -13.54
CA ASP A 438 -40.92 9.17 -12.62
C ASP A 438 -39.64 9.64 -13.34
N THR A 439 -39.47 10.95 -13.48
CA THR A 439 -38.51 11.60 -14.36
C THR A 439 -37.32 12.22 -13.61
N ARG A 440 -37.01 11.71 -12.40
CA ARG A 440 -35.92 12.22 -11.55
C ARG A 440 -34.75 11.23 -11.52
N SER A 441 -33.57 11.70 -11.93
CA SER A 441 -32.31 10.94 -11.84
C SER A 441 -31.33 11.74 -10.98
N PHE A 442 -31.12 11.36 -9.71
CA PHE A 442 -30.01 11.87 -8.90
C PHE A 442 -29.01 10.75 -8.64
N GLY A 443 -27.76 10.96 -9.07
CA GLY A 443 -26.63 10.06 -8.82
C GLY A 443 -25.42 10.83 -8.29
N LEU A 444 -25.08 10.65 -7.01
CA LEU A 444 -23.81 11.09 -6.44
C LEU A 444 -22.85 9.89 -6.42
N GLY A 445 -21.71 9.99 -7.09
CA GLY A 445 -20.68 8.95 -7.08
C GLY A 445 -19.37 9.48 -6.52
N VAL A 446 -18.73 8.75 -5.62
CA VAL A 446 -17.39 9.07 -5.10
C VAL A 446 -16.47 7.87 -5.17
N ALA A 447 -15.36 7.99 -5.91
CA ALA A 447 -14.21 7.11 -5.76
C ALA A 447 -13.14 7.81 -4.95
N PHE A 448 -12.62 7.08 -3.98
CA PHE A 448 -11.66 7.58 -3.03
C PHE A 448 -10.52 6.58 -2.89
N ASN A 449 -9.29 7.04 -3.00
CA ASN A 449 -8.13 6.30 -2.56
C ASN A 449 -7.34 7.16 -1.59
N ALA A 450 -6.90 6.55 -0.50
CA ALA A 450 -5.97 7.17 0.42
C ALA A 450 -4.88 6.18 0.84
N VAL A 451 -3.65 6.66 0.79
CA VAL A 451 -2.45 5.89 1.10
C VAL A 451 -1.61 6.69 2.08
N GLY A 452 -1.21 6.09 3.20
CA GLY A 452 -0.41 6.75 4.24
C GLY A 452 -1.13 7.86 5.01
N PHE A 453 -2.46 7.79 5.05
CA PHE A 453 -3.29 8.63 5.91
C PHE A 453 -3.93 7.77 6.97
N ASP A 454 -3.78 8.19 8.22
CA ASP A 454 -4.55 7.63 9.32
C ASP A 454 -5.94 8.27 9.29
N ILE A 455 -6.82 7.60 8.57
CA ILE A 455 -8.17 8.07 8.32
C ILE A 455 -9.08 7.62 9.46
N HIS A 456 -8.96 8.32 10.59
CA HIS A 456 -9.96 8.26 11.62
C HIS A 456 -11.31 8.78 11.09
N ASP A 457 -12.35 7.95 11.18
CA ASP A 457 -13.76 8.40 11.17
C ASP A 457 -14.31 8.89 9.79
N VAL A 458 -13.61 8.68 8.65
CA VAL A 458 -14.14 9.05 7.31
C VAL A 458 -15.24 8.12 6.82
N LEU A 459 -15.20 6.83 7.18
CA LEU A 459 -16.29 5.89 6.90
C LEU A 459 -17.59 6.24 7.64
N LEU A 460 -17.50 7.04 8.70
CA LEU A 460 -18.56 7.37 9.64
C LEU A 460 -19.13 8.79 9.42
N LYS A 461 -18.40 9.64 8.69
CA LYS A 461 -18.80 11.02 8.40
C LYS A 461 -19.56 11.10 7.09
N GLY A 462 -20.79 11.62 7.14
CA GLY A 462 -21.56 11.94 5.94
C GLY A 462 -20.76 12.85 4.99
N ILE A 463 -20.90 12.64 3.68
CA ILE A 463 -20.09 13.30 2.66
C ILE A 463 -20.11 14.84 2.73
N GLY A 464 -21.21 15.43 3.23
CA GLY A 464 -21.34 16.87 3.46
C GLY A 464 -20.44 17.42 4.58
N ASN A 465 -20.03 16.58 5.53
CA ASN A 465 -19.05 16.95 6.56
C ASN A 465 -17.62 16.83 6.01
N LEU A 466 -17.31 15.79 5.23
CA LEU A 466 -16.02 15.60 4.55
C LEU A 466 -15.70 16.73 3.55
N MET A 467 -16.74 17.29 2.92
CA MET A 467 -16.63 18.46 2.03
C MET A 467 -16.57 19.81 2.75
N GLY A 468 -16.89 19.86 4.05
CA GLY A 468 -16.99 21.10 4.82
C GLY A 468 -15.83 21.38 5.77
N ASP A 469 -15.11 20.33 6.18
CA ASP A 469 -14.01 20.44 7.14
C ASP A 469 -12.86 19.45 6.78
N PRO A 470 -11.74 19.93 6.23
CA PRO A 470 -10.61 19.09 5.84
C PRO A 470 -9.81 18.52 7.02
N GLU A 471 -10.00 18.99 8.26
CA GLU A 471 -9.41 18.34 9.46
C GLU A 471 -10.02 16.95 9.70
N LEU A 472 -11.11 16.60 9.00
CA LEU A 472 -11.77 15.30 9.06
C LEU A 472 -11.14 14.23 8.15
N LEU A 473 -10.17 14.58 7.29
CA LEU A 473 -9.46 13.63 6.43
C LEU A 473 -8.41 12.77 7.16
N GLY A 474 -8.24 12.99 8.47
CA GLY A 474 -7.24 12.29 9.27
C GLY A 474 -5.93 13.08 9.39
N THR A 475 -5.07 12.64 10.30
CA THR A 475 -3.69 13.11 10.39
C THR A 475 -2.80 12.29 9.46
N HIS A 476 -1.75 12.92 8.93
CA HIS A 476 -0.71 12.19 8.22
C HIS A 476 -0.05 11.23 9.22
N ASP A 477 -0.17 9.93 8.98
CA ASP A 477 0.75 8.99 9.61
C ASP A 477 1.99 8.92 8.72
N ASP A 478 3.18 8.93 9.32
CA ASP A 478 4.47 8.96 8.61
C ASP A 478 4.79 7.61 7.93
N ALA A 479 3.77 6.98 7.30
CA ALA A 479 3.89 5.72 6.58
C ALA A 479 4.78 5.90 5.35
N GLY A 480 5.75 4.99 5.17
CA GLY A 480 6.79 5.18 4.18
C GLY A 480 7.54 3.93 3.77
N THR A 481 8.38 4.11 2.76
CA THR A 481 9.33 3.10 2.30
C THR A 481 10.71 3.49 2.78
N ARG A 482 11.29 2.73 3.71
CA ARG A 482 12.58 3.10 4.32
C ARG A 482 13.59 1.96 4.29
N ALA A 483 14.80 2.26 3.84
CA ALA A 483 15.93 1.36 3.90
C ALA A 483 17.09 2.00 4.67
N TYR A 484 17.67 1.33 5.66
CA TYR A 484 18.74 1.96 6.42
C TYR A 484 19.74 1.04 7.10
N VAL A 485 20.89 1.63 7.42
CA VAL A 485 21.86 1.08 8.36
C VAL A 485 22.01 2.07 9.51
N SER A 486 21.81 1.62 10.74
CA SER A 486 21.99 2.44 11.93
C SER A 486 22.88 1.76 12.97
N ASN A 487 23.75 2.54 13.65
CA ASN A 487 24.59 2.05 14.76
C ASN A 487 25.35 0.74 14.50
N SER A 488 25.73 0.48 13.25
CA SER A 488 26.19 -0.84 12.83
C SER A 488 27.59 -0.81 12.25
N ARG A 489 28.26 -1.97 12.32
CA ARG A 489 29.49 -2.23 11.59
C ARG A 489 29.19 -3.08 10.37
N VAL A 490 29.43 -2.52 9.19
CA VAL A 490 29.23 -3.21 7.91
C VAL A 490 30.58 -3.37 7.22
N ASN A 491 30.93 -4.61 6.86
CA ASN A 491 32.15 -4.91 6.11
C ASN A 491 31.83 -5.79 4.92
N ALA A 492 31.66 -5.19 3.74
CA ALA A 492 31.40 -5.87 2.49
C ALA A 492 32.70 -6.11 1.71
N ALA A 493 32.99 -7.36 1.36
CA ALA A 493 34.00 -7.70 0.35
C ALA A 493 33.59 -7.19 -1.05
N GLY A 494 32.29 -7.10 -1.33
CA GLY A 494 31.69 -6.45 -2.49
C GLY A 494 31.18 -5.04 -2.16
N SER A 495 30.08 -4.63 -2.78
CA SER A 495 29.46 -3.31 -2.55
C SER A 495 28.47 -3.33 -1.38
N LEU A 496 28.20 -2.16 -0.80
CA LEU A 496 27.08 -1.92 0.10
C LEU A 496 25.99 -1.14 -0.65
N THR A 497 24.75 -1.66 -0.67
CA THR A 497 23.59 -0.99 -1.28
C THR A 497 22.51 -0.77 -0.23
N ILE A 498 22.03 0.46 -0.10
CA ILE A 498 20.85 0.82 0.69
C ILE A 498 19.89 1.50 -0.27
N GLU A 499 18.74 0.88 -0.52
CA GLU A 499 17.82 1.33 -1.56
C GLU A 499 16.38 1.33 -1.04
N ALA A 500 15.71 2.48 -1.13
CA ALA A 500 14.29 2.63 -0.86
C ALA A 500 13.59 3.10 -2.13
N THR A 501 12.59 2.34 -2.60
CA THR A 501 11.92 2.60 -3.88
C THR A 501 10.40 2.56 -3.72
N ASN A 502 9.69 3.62 -4.10
CA ASN A 502 8.23 3.67 -4.12
C ASN A 502 7.71 3.92 -5.55
N GLU A 503 7.06 2.92 -6.14
CA GLU A 503 6.46 2.91 -7.49
C GLU A 503 4.92 2.80 -7.43
N THR A 504 4.31 3.11 -6.27
CA THR A 504 2.86 2.95 -6.07
C THR A 504 2.03 3.69 -7.12
N THR A 505 1.00 3.02 -7.64
CA THR A 505 0.04 3.61 -8.58
C THR A 505 -1.33 3.71 -7.93
N VAL A 506 -1.89 4.93 -7.86
CA VAL A 506 -3.19 5.20 -7.27
C VAL A 506 -4.15 5.72 -8.36
N GLN A 507 -5.23 4.98 -8.61
CA GLN A 507 -6.18 5.24 -9.67
C GLN A 507 -7.62 5.39 -9.16
N ALA A 508 -8.27 6.50 -9.49
CA ALA A 508 -9.69 6.70 -9.26
C ALA A 508 -10.43 6.94 -10.58
N ASP A 509 -11.27 5.98 -10.98
CA ASP A 509 -12.02 6.01 -12.22
C ASP A 509 -13.52 6.10 -11.95
N LEU A 510 -14.13 7.23 -12.30
CA LEU A 510 -15.57 7.42 -12.24
C LEU A 510 -16.15 7.58 -13.65
N SER A 511 -17.15 6.78 -13.94
CA SER A 511 -18.09 7.07 -15.02
C SER A 511 -19.51 7.06 -14.48
N ASN A 512 -20.23 8.14 -14.73
CA ASN A 512 -21.66 8.21 -14.45
C ASN A 512 -22.37 8.73 -15.68
N ARG A 513 -23.41 8.03 -16.12
CA ARG A 513 -24.31 8.51 -17.16
C ARG A 513 -25.74 8.51 -16.64
N ALA A 514 -26.25 9.71 -16.37
CA ALA A 514 -27.62 9.95 -15.92
C ALA A 514 -28.50 10.35 -17.10
N SER A 515 -29.64 9.69 -17.28
CA SER A 515 -30.61 10.05 -18.33
C SER A 515 -32.05 10.01 -17.82
N ALA A 516 -32.81 11.07 -18.08
CA ALA A 516 -34.26 11.11 -17.90
C ALA A 516 -34.94 11.03 -19.29
N PRO A 517 -35.59 9.89 -19.65
CA PRO A 517 -36.27 9.76 -20.93
C PRO A 517 -37.60 10.53 -21.01
N ASP A 518 -38.06 10.75 -22.24
CA ASP A 518 -39.33 11.42 -22.57
C ASP A 518 -40.52 10.88 -21.75
N ALA A 519 -41.18 11.75 -20.99
CA ALA A 519 -42.50 11.43 -20.44
C ALA A 519 -43.55 11.51 -21.56
N ALA A 520 -44.37 10.47 -21.69
CA ALA A 520 -45.41 10.38 -22.73
C ALA A 520 -46.58 11.37 -22.54
N GLU A 521 -46.62 12.11 -21.41
CA GLU A 521 -47.70 13.04 -21.07
C GLU A 521 -47.23 14.51 -20.95
N THR A 522 -48.07 15.41 -21.46
CA THR A 522 -47.82 16.84 -21.71
C THR A 522 -47.69 17.74 -20.47
N THR A 523 -47.52 17.16 -19.26
CA THR A 523 -47.46 17.92 -17.99
C THR A 523 -46.29 17.56 -17.06
N THR A 524 -45.44 16.62 -17.47
CA THR A 524 -44.33 16.11 -16.65
C THR A 524 -43.07 16.94 -16.90
N ARG A 525 -42.31 17.24 -15.83
CA ARG A 525 -41.01 17.93 -15.88
C ARG A 525 -39.93 16.91 -15.56
N GLY A 526 -38.97 16.70 -16.44
CA GLY A 526 -37.76 15.92 -16.19
C GLY A 526 -36.66 16.73 -15.51
N ALA A 527 -35.89 16.05 -14.66
CA ALA A 527 -34.72 16.61 -14.01
C ALA A 527 -33.64 15.52 -13.91
N SER A 528 -32.46 15.81 -14.47
CA SER A 528 -31.27 14.98 -14.28
C SER A 528 -30.18 15.78 -13.59
N ALA A 529 -29.69 15.27 -12.46
CA ALA A 529 -28.55 15.82 -11.78
C ALA A 529 -27.52 14.73 -11.48
N GLY A 530 -26.28 14.96 -11.88
CA GLY A 530 -25.16 14.07 -11.61
C GLY A 530 -24.00 14.84 -11.00
N MET A 531 -23.50 14.37 -9.87
CA MET A 531 -22.25 14.85 -9.30
C MET A 531 -21.32 13.67 -9.08
N ILE A 532 -20.08 13.79 -9.55
CA ILE A 532 -19.08 12.74 -9.38
C ILE A 532 -17.75 13.33 -8.93
N LEU A 533 -17.13 12.66 -7.97
CA LEU A 533 -15.89 13.07 -7.33
C LEU A 533 -14.91 11.89 -7.34
N ALA A 534 -13.75 12.08 -7.97
CA ALA A 534 -12.61 11.19 -7.82
C ALA A 534 -11.57 11.87 -6.93
N MET A 535 -11.17 11.21 -5.86
CA MET A 535 -10.17 11.71 -4.92
C MET A 535 -9.06 10.69 -4.76
N ASN A 536 -7.82 11.12 -4.97
CA ASN A 536 -6.64 10.34 -4.63
C ASN A 536 -5.76 11.15 -3.69
N LEU A 537 -5.52 10.60 -2.51
CA LEU A 537 -4.62 11.15 -1.50
C LEU A 537 -3.46 10.17 -1.34
N LEU A 538 -2.24 10.65 -1.52
CA LEU A 538 -1.04 9.88 -1.29
C LEU A 538 -0.13 10.63 -0.34
N ALA A 539 0.17 9.99 0.78
CA ALA A 539 1.16 10.39 1.75
C ALA A 539 2.21 9.26 1.77
N SER A 540 3.45 9.55 1.35
CA SER A 540 4.49 8.53 1.38
C SER A 540 5.87 9.14 1.39
N GLU A 541 6.64 8.85 2.44
CA GLU A 541 8.04 9.24 2.52
C GLU A 541 8.93 8.07 2.06
N THR A 542 9.89 8.34 1.17
CA THR A 542 10.89 7.36 0.74
C THR A 542 12.26 7.76 1.26
N VAL A 543 12.83 6.98 2.17
CA VAL A 543 14.07 7.35 2.88
C VAL A 543 15.11 6.24 2.83
N ALA A 544 16.31 6.54 2.35
CA ALA A 544 17.47 5.68 2.43
C ALA A 544 18.56 6.35 3.28
N TYR A 545 19.06 5.67 4.32
CA TYR A 545 20.09 6.30 5.15
C TYR A 545 21.12 5.38 5.80
N VAL A 546 22.27 5.97 6.08
CA VAL A 546 23.30 5.42 6.97
C VAL A 546 23.57 6.45 8.05
N SER A 547 23.19 6.16 9.29
CA SER A 547 23.41 7.11 10.40
C SER A 547 23.80 6.46 11.71
N ARG A 548 24.48 7.22 12.57
CA ARG A 548 24.46 6.89 14.00
C ARG A 548 23.12 7.37 14.57
N ALA A 549 22.45 6.56 15.39
CA ALA A 549 21.31 7.06 16.14
C ALA A 549 21.84 8.00 17.23
N GLU A 550 21.22 9.18 17.39
CA GLU A 550 21.47 10.03 18.54
C GLU A 550 20.97 9.29 19.80
N GLU A 551 21.89 9.02 20.74
CA GLU A 551 21.52 8.37 22.00
C GLU A 551 21.05 9.42 23.01
N SER A 552 19.80 9.28 23.46
CA SER A 552 19.33 9.87 24.71
C SER A 552 19.83 9.01 25.88
N ASP A 553 20.80 9.54 26.62
CA ASP A 553 21.35 9.06 27.91
C ASP A 553 22.78 8.48 27.86
N GLU A 554 23.69 9.16 28.60
CA GLU A 554 25.16 9.02 28.55
C GLU A 554 25.76 7.74 29.19
N ASP A 555 25.01 6.72 29.58
CA ASP A 555 25.57 5.62 30.42
C ASP A 555 25.00 4.22 30.11
N GLU A 556 25.04 3.76 28.85
CA GLU A 556 25.04 2.31 28.56
C GLU A 556 25.87 1.99 27.30
N ILE A 557 26.29 0.74 27.15
CA ILE A 557 27.35 0.18 26.27
C ILE A 557 27.49 0.84 24.86
N LYS A 558 28.71 1.31 24.53
CA LYS A 558 29.12 1.89 23.23
C LYS A 558 28.56 1.13 22.00
N PRO A 559 27.89 1.80 21.05
CA PRO A 559 27.86 1.29 19.68
C PRO A 559 29.30 1.15 19.18
N ALA A 560 29.59 0.10 18.42
CA ALA A 560 30.73 0.17 17.52
C ALA A 560 30.57 1.45 16.70
N ASP A 561 31.63 2.26 16.56
CA ASP A 561 31.60 3.44 15.69
C ASP A 561 30.90 3.06 14.38
N MET A 562 29.86 3.81 13.98
CA MET A 562 29.16 3.59 12.70
C MET A 562 30.22 3.54 11.59
N SER A 563 30.45 2.34 11.07
CA SER A 563 31.63 2.03 10.26
C SER A 563 31.24 1.14 9.12
N VAL A 564 31.50 1.64 7.92
CA VAL A 564 31.27 0.94 6.67
C VAL A 564 32.61 0.71 6.00
N VAL A 565 32.90 -0.53 5.64
CA VAL A 565 34.00 -0.90 4.73
C VAL A 565 33.37 -1.62 3.55
N ALA A 566 33.57 -1.13 2.33
CA ALA A 566 32.99 -1.74 1.13
C ALA A 566 33.86 -1.52 -0.11
N ALA A 567 33.68 -2.32 -1.15
CA ALA A 567 34.29 -2.11 -2.47
C ALA A 567 33.56 -1.05 -3.30
N GLY A 568 32.46 -0.49 -2.82
CA GLY A 568 31.61 0.52 -3.45
C GLY A 568 30.39 0.71 -2.56
N MET A 569 29.78 1.89 -2.58
CA MET A 569 28.62 2.18 -1.73
C MET A 569 27.57 2.98 -2.49
N SER A 570 26.31 2.58 -2.35
CA SER A 570 25.15 3.23 -2.94
C SER A 570 24.08 3.43 -1.88
N VAL A 571 23.62 4.66 -1.69
CA VAL A 571 22.48 5.03 -0.83
C VAL A 571 21.46 5.76 -1.70
N VAL A 572 20.34 5.12 -1.97
CA VAL A 572 19.40 5.56 -3.00
C VAL A 572 17.98 5.58 -2.46
N ALA A 573 17.30 6.71 -2.59
CA ALA A 573 15.87 6.84 -2.38
C ALA A 573 15.22 7.24 -3.70
N GLU A 574 14.22 6.51 -4.17
CA GLU A 574 13.49 6.79 -5.41
C GLU A 574 11.99 6.73 -5.15
N ASN A 575 11.30 7.85 -5.34
CA ASN A 575 9.85 7.91 -5.25
C ASN A 575 9.28 8.27 -6.62
N ALA A 576 8.71 7.30 -7.33
CA ALA A 576 8.11 7.43 -8.65
C ALA A 576 6.59 7.21 -8.62
N ALA A 577 5.95 7.50 -7.48
CA ALA A 577 4.53 7.26 -7.31
C ALA A 577 3.68 8.01 -8.35
N LYS A 578 2.64 7.32 -8.82
CA LYS A 578 1.76 7.81 -9.89
C LYS A 578 0.33 7.91 -9.42
N ILE A 579 -0.32 9.02 -9.75
CA ILE A 579 -1.75 9.19 -9.54
C ILE A 579 -2.46 9.45 -10.86
N ASP A 580 -3.53 8.70 -11.13
CA ASP A 580 -4.44 8.94 -12.24
C ASP A 580 -5.89 9.06 -11.72
N ALA A 581 -6.56 10.16 -12.04
CA ALA A 581 -7.99 10.30 -11.82
C ALA A 581 -8.69 10.55 -13.15
N THR A 582 -9.63 9.67 -13.51
CA THR A 582 -10.46 9.83 -14.70
C THR A 582 -11.92 9.93 -14.30
N VAL A 583 -12.57 11.02 -14.66
CA VAL A 583 -13.97 11.26 -14.33
C VAL A 583 -14.73 11.63 -15.59
N VAL A 584 -15.79 10.87 -15.90
CA VAL A 584 -16.66 11.11 -17.04
C VAL A 584 -18.11 11.18 -16.57
N LEU A 585 -18.73 12.35 -16.74
CA LEU A 585 -20.16 12.53 -16.52
C LEU A 585 -20.87 12.81 -17.84
N GLY A 586 -21.91 12.02 -18.13
CA GLY A 586 -22.88 12.31 -19.17
C GLY A 586 -24.27 12.53 -18.58
N GLY A 587 -24.92 13.64 -18.92
CA GLY A 587 -26.29 13.96 -18.53
C GLY A 587 -27.17 14.19 -19.77
N ALA A 588 -28.35 13.55 -19.82
CA ALA A 588 -29.36 13.80 -20.85
C ALA A 588 -30.76 13.99 -20.23
N GLY A 589 -31.47 15.09 -20.54
CA GLY A 589 -32.85 15.36 -20.10
C GLY A 589 -33.79 15.74 -21.25
N SER A 590 -35.11 15.46 -21.10
CA SER A 590 -36.13 15.73 -22.12
C SER A 590 -37.46 16.27 -21.56
N ALA A 591 -37.97 17.35 -22.18
CA ALA A 591 -39.28 18.03 -22.03
C ALA A 591 -39.48 19.04 -20.86
N ASN A 592 -39.27 20.36 -21.13
CA ASN A 592 -39.42 21.47 -20.15
C ASN A 592 -38.43 21.40 -18.96
N ASP A 593 -37.16 21.08 -19.26
CA ASP A 593 -36.23 20.44 -18.32
C ASP A 593 -35.03 21.28 -17.87
N TRP A 594 -34.46 20.90 -16.72
CA TRP A 594 -33.20 21.39 -16.18
C TRP A 594 -32.24 20.20 -15.98
N GLY A 595 -31.04 20.31 -16.53
CA GLY A 595 -29.95 19.34 -16.39
C GLY A 595 -28.77 19.99 -15.68
N VAL A 596 -28.26 19.34 -14.63
CA VAL A 596 -27.12 19.85 -13.85
C VAL A 596 -26.05 18.75 -13.73
N GLY A 597 -24.83 19.03 -14.16
CA GLY A 597 -23.70 18.11 -14.05
C GLY A 597 -22.51 18.75 -13.35
N GLY A 598 -21.89 18.02 -12.43
CA GLY A 598 -20.67 18.43 -11.75
C GLY A 598 -19.65 17.30 -11.70
N VAL A 599 -18.41 17.58 -12.10
CA VAL A 599 -17.30 16.62 -11.97
C VAL A 599 -16.11 17.27 -11.29
N VAL A 600 -15.51 16.55 -10.36
CA VAL A 600 -14.29 16.94 -9.68
C VAL A 600 -13.32 15.76 -9.67
N SER A 601 -12.10 15.99 -10.13
CA SER A 601 -10.97 15.10 -9.81
C SER A 601 -9.99 15.87 -8.96
N PHE A 602 -9.68 15.36 -7.77
CA PHE A 602 -8.76 15.96 -6.82
C PHE A 602 -7.65 14.97 -6.47
N ASN A 603 -6.43 15.33 -6.83
CA ASN A 603 -5.25 14.55 -6.52
C ASN A 603 -4.33 15.38 -5.62
N ASN A 604 -3.95 14.82 -4.48
CA ASN A 604 -3.01 15.42 -3.56
C ASN A 604 -1.92 14.42 -3.19
N VAL A 605 -0.66 14.78 -3.47
CA VAL A 605 0.52 14.01 -3.08
C VAL A 605 1.31 14.83 -2.06
N ASN A 606 1.53 14.24 -0.90
CA ASN A 606 2.53 14.66 0.07
C ASN A 606 3.59 13.55 0.13
N ALA A 607 4.65 13.69 -0.66
CA ALA A 607 5.66 12.66 -0.76
C ALA A 607 7.05 13.27 -0.90
N GLY A 608 8.08 12.54 -0.52
CA GLY A 608 9.45 13.03 -0.64
C GLY A 608 10.44 11.90 -0.70
N SER A 609 11.62 12.23 -1.22
CA SER A 609 12.73 11.31 -1.34
C SER A 609 13.95 11.87 -0.60
N ALA A 610 14.50 11.08 0.32
CA ALA A 610 15.66 11.49 1.12
C ALA A 610 16.72 10.39 1.18
N ALA A 611 17.94 10.71 0.72
CA ALA A 611 19.11 9.85 0.81
C ALA A 611 20.19 10.54 1.67
N ARG A 612 20.64 9.91 2.75
CA ARG A 612 21.63 10.54 3.66
C ARG A 612 22.69 9.59 4.19
N ILE A 613 23.89 10.12 4.38
CA ILE A 613 24.94 9.53 5.21
C ILE A 613 25.31 10.54 6.27
N GLU A 614 25.20 10.13 7.53
CA GLU A 614 25.31 11.00 8.70
C GLU A 614 26.16 10.32 9.78
N ASP A 615 27.08 11.04 10.41
CA ASP A 615 27.90 10.53 11.54
C ASP A 615 28.64 9.20 11.27
N ALA A 616 28.98 8.93 10.01
CA ALA A 616 29.50 7.65 9.56
C ALA A 616 30.97 7.73 9.13
N THR A 617 31.74 6.69 9.47
CA THR A 617 33.06 6.46 8.89
C THR A 617 32.95 5.45 7.75
N VAL A 618 33.13 5.93 6.52
CA VAL A 618 33.05 5.11 5.30
C VAL A 618 34.45 4.92 4.73
N GLU A 619 34.82 3.67 4.54
CA GLU A 619 36.09 3.24 3.96
C GLU A 619 35.83 2.45 2.67
N LEU A 620 36.14 3.07 1.53
CA LEU A 620 36.02 2.43 0.22
C LEU A 620 37.34 1.75 -0.17
N THR A 621 37.29 0.42 -0.29
CA THR A 621 38.42 -0.41 -0.74
C THR A 621 38.55 -0.44 -2.27
N GLY A 622 37.48 -0.07 -2.98
CA GLY A 622 37.36 0.08 -4.43
C GLY A 622 36.13 0.93 -4.79
N GLY A 623 35.80 1.04 -6.08
CA GLY A 623 34.52 1.60 -6.53
C GLY A 623 34.26 3.08 -6.23
N SER A 624 33.00 3.49 -6.34
CA SER A 624 32.50 4.86 -6.12
C SER A 624 31.54 4.90 -4.93
N LEU A 625 31.31 6.11 -4.38
CA LEU A 625 30.21 6.42 -3.48
C LEU A 625 29.11 7.14 -4.26
N GLU A 626 27.88 6.66 -4.14
CA GLU A 626 26.69 7.34 -4.63
C GLU A 626 25.69 7.56 -3.49
N VAL A 627 25.22 8.80 -3.36
CA VAL A 627 24.06 9.18 -2.54
C VAL A 627 23.07 9.88 -3.45
N ARG A 628 21.94 9.23 -3.75
CA ARG A 628 20.97 9.70 -4.74
C ARG A 628 19.56 9.74 -4.16
N ALA A 629 18.91 10.89 -4.25
CA ALA A 629 17.48 11.04 -3.98
C ALA A 629 16.77 11.47 -5.27
N GLU A 630 15.79 10.68 -5.71
CA GLU A 630 14.94 10.96 -6.86
C GLU A 630 13.47 11.04 -6.43
N GLU A 631 12.83 12.16 -6.71
CA GLU A 631 11.40 12.40 -6.51
C GLU A 631 10.76 12.65 -7.88
N ALA A 632 10.02 11.68 -8.40
CA ALA A 632 9.48 11.62 -9.74
C ALA A 632 7.93 11.48 -9.76
N ALA A 633 7.22 12.27 -8.95
CA ALA A 633 5.76 12.21 -8.89
C ALA A 633 5.08 12.55 -10.24
N GLY A 634 4.26 11.61 -10.74
CA GLY A 634 3.44 11.78 -11.94
C GLY A 634 1.96 11.83 -11.60
N ILE A 635 1.30 12.97 -11.83
CA ILE A 635 -0.13 13.14 -11.52
C ILE A 635 -0.93 13.56 -12.75
N THR A 636 -1.99 12.81 -13.03
CA THR A 636 -2.99 13.15 -14.05
C THR A 636 -4.38 13.31 -13.41
N ALA A 637 -4.99 14.47 -13.63
CA ALA A 637 -6.41 14.74 -13.39
C ALA A 637 -7.11 14.91 -14.74
N GLY A 638 -7.91 13.93 -15.15
CA GLY A 638 -8.72 13.96 -16.36
C GLY A 638 -10.20 14.03 -16.02
N THR A 639 -10.87 15.12 -16.35
CA THR A 639 -12.29 15.31 -16.09
C THR A 639 -13.04 15.68 -17.36
N THR A 640 -14.16 15.01 -17.61
CA THR A 640 -15.07 15.30 -18.71
C THR A 640 -16.49 15.37 -18.16
N SER A 641 -17.19 16.46 -18.45
CA SER A 641 -18.61 16.61 -18.16
C SER A 641 -19.33 17.06 -19.42
N GLU A 642 -20.34 16.30 -19.83
CA GLU A 642 -21.25 16.67 -20.90
C GLU A 642 -22.68 16.65 -20.36
N VAL A 643 -23.33 17.81 -20.41
CA VAL A 643 -24.73 17.98 -20.02
C VAL A 643 -25.52 18.41 -21.23
N LYS A 644 -26.46 17.57 -21.67
CA LYS A 644 -27.37 17.88 -22.76
C LYS A 644 -28.81 17.89 -22.27
N THR A 645 -29.57 18.93 -22.61
CA THR A 645 -31.01 18.96 -22.41
C THR A 645 -31.73 19.27 -23.71
N SER A 646 -32.90 18.67 -23.90
CA SER A 646 -33.76 18.98 -25.03
C SER A 646 -35.20 19.21 -24.61
N ALA A 647 -35.92 20.08 -25.30
CA ALA A 647 -37.35 20.25 -25.15
C ALA A 647 -38.07 20.02 -26.48
N ASP A 648 -39.22 19.33 -26.43
CA ASP A 648 -40.05 19.16 -27.61
C ASP A 648 -40.75 20.48 -27.96
N GLY A 649 -40.63 20.89 -29.23
CA GLY A 649 -41.23 22.10 -29.77
C GLY A 649 -42.71 21.96 -30.15
N GLN A 650 -43.37 20.84 -29.82
CA GLN A 650 -44.76 20.61 -30.20
C GLN A 650 -45.78 21.11 -29.17
N GLN A 651 -46.10 22.40 -29.23
CA GLN A 651 -47.41 22.86 -28.76
C GLN A 651 -48.43 22.83 -29.90
N ASN A 652 -49.24 21.77 -29.95
CA ASN A 652 -50.50 21.79 -30.68
C ASN A 652 -51.53 22.63 -29.91
N GLY A 653 -51.52 23.93 -30.17
CA GLY A 653 -52.67 24.83 -30.07
C GLY A 653 -53.41 24.92 -28.74
N GLY A 654 -53.06 25.94 -27.96
CA GLY A 654 -54.03 26.68 -27.15
C GLY A 654 -53.93 26.53 -25.63
N ASP A 655 -52.79 26.83 -25.02
CA ASP A 655 -52.71 27.47 -23.70
C ASP A 655 -51.28 28.02 -23.51
N ASP A 656 -51.14 29.16 -22.83
CA ASP A 656 -49.89 29.94 -22.71
C ASP A 656 -48.85 29.29 -21.75
N GLY A 657 -48.38 28.07 -22.03
CA GLY A 657 -47.30 27.42 -21.27
C GLY A 657 -45.92 27.79 -21.81
N ASP A 658 -45.08 28.43 -21.00
CA ASP A 658 -43.71 28.84 -21.30
C ASP A 658 -42.71 27.68 -21.04
N GLY A 659 -42.43 26.89 -22.07
CA GLY A 659 -41.43 25.81 -21.98
C GLY A 659 -40.02 26.37 -21.88
N SER A 660 -39.45 26.41 -20.66
CA SER A 660 -38.05 26.80 -20.41
C SER A 660 -37.14 25.58 -20.26
N SER A 661 -35.89 25.68 -20.72
CA SER A 661 -34.89 24.60 -20.64
C SER A 661 -33.51 25.12 -20.23
N LEU A 662 -32.84 24.39 -19.33
CA LEU A 662 -31.59 24.79 -18.71
C LEU A 662 -30.59 23.63 -18.71
N ALA A 663 -29.35 23.86 -19.13
CA ALA A 663 -28.21 22.98 -18.90
C ALA A 663 -27.13 23.73 -18.12
N VAL A 664 -26.67 23.15 -17.00
CA VAL A 664 -25.56 23.69 -16.19
C VAL A 664 -24.51 22.60 -16.00
N GLY A 665 -23.27 22.86 -16.41
CA GLY A 665 -22.13 21.95 -16.26
C GLY A 665 -20.98 22.60 -15.49
N GLY A 666 -20.38 21.86 -14.56
CA GLY A 666 -19.17 22.22 -13.82
C GLY A 666 -18.12 21.13 -13.92
N THR A 667 -16.87 21.50 -14.18
CA THR A 667 -15.76 20.54 -14.35
C THR A 667 -14.48 21.06 -13.72
N LEU A 668 -13.94 20.35 -12.73
CA LEU A 668 -12.75 20.76 -11.98
C LEU A 668 -11.70 19.63 -11.97
N GLY A 669 -10.51 19.89 -12.52
CA GLY A 669 -9.35 19.02 -12.35
C GLY A 669 -8.30 19.70 -11.48
N ILE A 670 -7.93 19.09 -10.35
CA ILE A 670 -6.98 19.67 -9.40
C ILE A 670 -5.89 18.65 -9.07
N ASN A 671 -4.64 19.08 -9.22
CA ASN A 671 -3.45 18.36 -8.79
C ASN A 671 -2.63 19.23 -7.84
N ILE A 672 -2.29 18.70 -6.68
CA ILE A 672 -1.41 19.32 -5.71
C ILE A 672 -0.27 18.34 -5.41
N VAL A 673 0.96 18.84 -5.43
CA VAL A 673 2.15 18.11 -5.00
C VAL A 673 2.92 18.93 -3.98
N GLN A 674 3.25 18.26 -2.89
CA GLN A 674 4.26 18.67 -1.93
C GLN A 674 5.32 17.58 -1.93
N GLY A 675 6.49 17.89 -2.48
CA GLY A 675 7.59 16.95 -2.49
C GLY A 675 8.93 17.53 -2.85
N ALA A 676 9.95 16.95 -2.24
CA ALA A 676 11.33 17.34 -2.37
C ALA A 676 12.24 16.12 -2.48
N ALA A 677 13.34 16.29 -3.20
CA ALA A 677 14.46 15.36 -3.23
C ALA A 677 15.61 15.93 -2.39
N VAL A 678 16.10 15.17 -1.40
CA VAL A 678 17.17 15.60 -0.51
C VAL A 678 18.27 14.54 -0.47
N ALA A 679 19.48 14.90 -0.91
CA ALA A 679 20.65 14.03 -0.87
C ALA A 679 21.77 14.69 -0.05
N THR A 680 22.21 14.06 1.03
CA THR A 680 23.11 14.71 2.01
C THR A 680 24.24 13.80 2.47
N LEU A 681 25.46 14.34 2.53
CA LEU A 681 26.55 13.85 3.37
C LEU A 681 26.75 14.83 4.53
N LEU A 682 26.57 14.37 5.77
CA LEU A 682 26.64 15.18 6.97
C LEU A 682 27.60 14.57 7.99
N GLU A 683 28.47 15.38 8.60
CA GLU A 683 29.33 15.01 9.74
C GLU A 683 30.09 13.68 9.57
N SER A 684 30.46 13.36 8.34
CA SER A 684 30.98 12.04 7.98
C SER A 684 32.46 12.07 7.56
N SER A 685 33.09 10.89 7.54
CA SER A 685 34.45 10.72 7.03
C SER A 685 34.47 9.69 5.92
N ILE A 686 34.69 10.15 4.69
CA ILE A 686 34.74 9.31 3.50
C ILE A 686 36.20 9.15 3.07
N THR A 687 36.73 7.95 3.28
CA THR A 687 38.13 7.62 2.99
C THR A 687 38.23 6.48 1.99
N ARG A 688 39.35 6.45 1.26
CA ARG A 688 39.60 5.43 0.25
C ARG A 688 41.00 4.86 0.35
N LEU A 689 41.15 3.56 0.09
CA LEU A 689 42.43 2.85 0.22
C LEU A 689 43.16 2.57 -1.09
N ASP A 690 42.45 2.47 -2.22
CA ASP A 690 43.06 2.24 -3.53
C ASP A 690 43.49 3.57 -4.21
N THR A 691 44.16 3.49 -5.37
CA THR A 691 44.63 4.60 -6.22
C THR A 691 43.91 4.68 -7.58
N THR A 692 43.01 3.74 -7.92
CA THR A 692 42.21 3.74 -9.17
C THR A 692 41.01 4.69 -9.10
N ALA A 693 40.57 5.34 -10.18
CA ALA A 693 39.47 6.32 -10.14
C ALA A 693 38.18 5.75 -9.52
N GLY A 694 37.69 6.41 -8.48
CA GLY A 694 36.40 6.16 -7.82
C GLY A 694 35.82 7.52 -7.44
N ASP A 695 34.59 7.78 -7.89
CA ASP A 695 33.93 9.07 -7.75
C ASP A 695 33.12 9.13 -6.45
N VAL A 696 32.84 10.33 -5.96
CA VAL A 696 31.85 10.57 -4.89
C VAL A 696 30.77 11.46 -5.49
N SER A 697 29.55 10.93 -5.59
CA SER A 697 28.41 11.63 -6.16
C SER A 697 27.31 11.79 -5.11
N VAL A 698 26.87 13.04 -4.92
CA VAL A 698 25.66 13.39 -4.16
C VAL A 698 24.69 14.04 -5.13
N GLN A 699 23.55 13.40 -5.37
CA GLN A 699 22.59 13.81 -6.39
C GLN A 699 21.18 13.88 -5.83
N ALA A 700 20.53 15.03 -6.00
CA ALA A 700 19.09 15.18 -5.77
C ALA A 700 18.41 15.55 -7.09
N ASP A 701 17.39 14.80 -7.49
CA ASP A 701 16.58 15.09 -8.67
C ASP A 701 15.10 15.10 -8.31
N ASN A 702 14.44 16.23 -8.56
CA ASN A 702 13.00 16.38 -8.34
C ASN A 702 12.32 16.66 -9.68
N GLN A 703 11.65 15.65 -10.24
CA GLN A 703 10.98 15.64 -11.54
C GLN A 703 9.47 15.44 -11.38
N GLN A 704 8.72 16.52 -11.29
CA GLN A 704 7.27 16.44 -11.09
C GLN A 704 6.53 16.69 -12.39
N THR A 705 5.63 15.78 -12.79
CA THR A 705 4.78 15.97 -13.97
C THR A 705 3.32 16.02 -13.54
N LEU A 706 2.70 17.19 -13.66
CA LEU A 706 1.30 17.40 -13.31
C LEU A 706 0.51 17.77 -14.56
N ARG A 707 -0.55 17.01 -14.84
CA ARG A 707 -1.47 17.29 -15.94
C ARG A 707 -2.90 17.38 -15.42
N ALA A 708 -3.49 18.57 -15.49
CA ALA A 708 -4.91 18.79 -15.24
C ALA A 708 -5.61 19.05 -16.58
N THR A 709 -6.57 18.19 -16.94
CA THR A 709 -7.41 18.32 -18.13
C THR A 709 -8.86 18.34 -17.70
N ALA A 710 -9.56 19.42 -18.02
CA ALA A 710 -10.99 19.51 -17.76
C ALA A 710 -11.72 19.90 -19.05
N VAL A 711 -12.71 19.08 -19.41
CA VAL A 711 -13.55 19.25 -20.59
C VAL A 711 -14.99 19.38 -20.12
N GLY A 712 -15.56 20.59 -20.28
CA GLY A 712 -16.96 20.86 -20.01
C GLY A 712 -17.76 21.03 -21.30
N ALA A 713 -19.00 20.56 -21.30
CA ALA A 713 -19.98 20.86 -22.32
C ALA A 713 -21.38 21.01 -21.69
N ALA A 714 -22.09 22.05 -22.10
CA ALA A 714 -23.50 22.24 -21.73
C ALA A 714 -24.30 22.66 -22.98
N ASP A 715 -25.23 21.83 -23.42
CA ASP A 715 -26.01 22.05 -24.65
C ASP A 715 -27.51 21.96 -24.38
N VAL A 716 -28.29 22.87 -24.97
CA VAL A 716 -29.75 22.93 -24.87
C VAL A 716 -30.38 23.06 -26.25
N GLU A 717 -31.27 22.14 -26.61
CA GLU A 717 -31.98 22.15 -27.90
C GLU A 717 -33.51 22.13 -27.75
N GLY A 718 -34.20 23.12 -28.32
CA GLY A 718 -35.66 23.22 -28.36
C GLY A 718 -36.29 23.95 -27.16
N GLY A 719 -37.54 24.39 -27.32
CA GLY A 719 -38.28 25.19 -26.32
C GLY A 719 -38.33 26.70 -26.59
N ASP A 720 -39.02 27.44 -25.71
CA ASP A 720 -39.26 28.88 -25.84
C ASP A 720 -38.17 29.74 -25.15
N ASP A 721 -37.64 29.35 -23.97
CA ASP A 721 -36.48 29.99 -23.32
C ASP A 721 -35.40 28.94 -23.00
N THR A 722 -34.22 29.06 -23.62
CA THR A 722 -33.13 28.08 -23.52
C THR A 722 -31.87 28.71 -22.93
N ARG A 723 -31.26 28.03 -21.96
CA ARG A 723 -30.09 28.54 -21.21
C ARG A 723 -29.03 27.47 -21.01
N ALA A 724 -27.80 27.74 -21.43
CA ALA A 724 -26.66 26.85 -21.20
C ALA A 724 -25.55 27.55 -20.41
N VAL A 725 -25.09 26.96 -19.32
CA VAL A 725 -23.97 27.48 -18.52
C VAL A 725 -22.94 26.38 -18.31
N GLY A 726 -21.71 26.63 -18.71
CA GLY A 726 -20.59 25.73 -18.49
C GLY A 726 -19.49 26.46 -17.73
N VAL A 727 -18.92 25.82 -16.70
CA VAL A 727 -17.71 26.29 -16.04
C VAL A 727 -16.67 25.17 -15.96
N THR A 728 -15.44 25.48 -16.34
CA THR A 728 -14.36 24.49 -16.37
C THR A 728 -13.06 25.05 -15.78
N LEU A 729 -12.46 24.34 -14.81
CA LEU A 729 -11.25 24.73 -14.09
C LEU A 729 -10.21 23.59 -14.08
N ALA A 730 -8.94 23.94 -14.30
CA ALA A 730 -7.81 23.05 -14.15
C ALA A 730 -6.75 23.78 -13.33
N LEU A 731 -6.29 23.13 -12.28
CA LEU A 731 -5.36 23.68 -11.32
C LEU A 731 -4.23 22.67 -11.10
N ASN A 732 -2.99 23.09 -11.31
CA ASN A 732 -1.81 22.37 -10.87
C ASN A 732 -1.03 23.25 -9.88
N VAL A 733 -0.70 22.70 -8.72
CA VAL A 733 0.06 23.39 -7.68
C VAL A 733 1.21 22.50 -7.21
N VAL A 734 2.41 23.08 -7.12
CA VAL A 734 3.61 22.42 -6.60
C VAL A 734 4.26 23.31 -5.54
N GLY A 735 4.56 22.74 -4.37
CA GLY A 735 5.33 23.42 -3.31
C GLY A 735 4.56 24.45 -2.50
N TYR A 736 3.25 24.22 -2.34
CA TYR A 736 2.36 25.01 -1.51
C TYR A 736 1.48 24.09 -0.68
N ASP A 737 1.24 24.46 0.57
CA ASP A 737 0.19 23.83 1.37
C ASP A 737 -1.17 24.28 0.80
N ALA A 738 -1.82 23.37 0.08
CA ALA A 738 -3.08 23.65 -0.59
C ALA A 738 -4.31 23.33 0.28
N LYS A 739 -4.14 23.27 1.62
CA LYS A 739 -5.26 23.30 2.57
C LYS A 739 -6.15 24.49 2.19
N ASN A 740 -7.35 24.20 1.69
CA ASN A 740 -8.39 25.14 1.22
C ASN A 740 -8.39 25.52 -0.28
N ALA A 741 -7.49 25.02 -1.13
CA ALA A 741 -7.46 25.40 -2.55
C ALA A 741 -8.71 24.94 -3.33
N LEU A 742 -9.20 23.71 -3.08
CA LEU A 742 -10.43 23.18 -3.70
C LEU A 742 -11.65 24.02 -3.29
N PHE A 743 -11.81 24.29 -2.00
CA PHE A 743 -12.99 24.94 -1.44
C PHE A 743 -13.03 26.44 -1.70
N GLN A 744 -11.91 27.15 -1.53
CA GLN A 744 -11.86 28.58 -1.84
C GLN A 744 -12.00 28.85 -3.34
N THR A 745 -11.62 27.91 -4.21
CA THR A 745 -11.84 28.08 -5.65
C THR A 745 -13.30 27.82 -6.04
N ILE A 746 -13.99 26.90 -5.36
CA ILE A 746 -15.44 26.72 -5.50
C ILE A 746 -16.18 27.96 -4.96
N ASP A 747 -15.82 28.48 -3.79
CA ASP A 747 -16.41 29.67 -3.18
C ASP A 747 -16.17 30.94 -4.03
N ALA A 748 -14.96 31.07 -4.60
CA ALA A 748 -14.63 32.11 -5.58
C ALA A 748 -15.53 32.05 -6.82
N LEU A 749 -15.81 30.84 -7.29
CA LEU A 749 -16.65 30.60 -8.46
C LEU A 749 -18.13 30.85 -8.16
N LEU A 750 -18.57 30.57 -6.93
CA LEU A 750 -19.92 30.85 -6.43
C LEU A 750 -20.13 32.32 -6.01
N GLY A 751 -19.09 33.15 -6.10
CA GLY A 751 -19.17 34.60 -5.91
C GLY A 751 -18.94 35.09 -4.48
N GLU A 752 -18.39 34.24 -3.61
CA GLU A 752 -17.93 34.64 -2.28
C GLU A 752 -16.52 35.25 -2.33
N SER A 753 -16.17 36.05 -1.32
CA SER A 753 -14.89 36.77 -1.27
C SER A 753 -13.76 35.81 -0.93
N VAL A 754 -12.85 35.56 -1.88
CA VAL A 754 -11.59 34.84 -1.64
C VAL A 754 -10.76 35.61 -0.61
N THR A 755 -10.37 34.96 0.49
CA THR A 755 -9.42 35.51 1.47
C THR A 755 -7.99 35.33 0.95
N SER A 756 -7.02 36.11 1.47
CA SER A 756 -5.63 36.11 0.99
C SER A 756 -4.86 34.79 1.22
N ASP A 757 -5.48 33.81 1.87
CA ASP A 757 -4.84 32.62 2.44
C ASP A 757 -5.27 31.34 1.68
N ALA A 758 -5.64 31.47 0.40
CA ALA A 758 -6.15 30.37 -0.46
C ALA A 758 -5.14 29.28 -0.80
N PHE A 759 -3.88 29.66 -0.77
CA PHE A 759 -2.73 28.80 -0.88
C PHE A 759 -1.89 29.19 0.34
N GLY A 760 -1.62 28.23 1.22
CA GLY A 760 -0.92 28.46 2.49
C GLY A 760 0.51 28.94 2.31
N ASP A 761 1.32 28.79 3.34
CA ASP A 761 2.74 29.18 3.30
C ASP A 761 3.52 28.40 2.22
N ASP A 762 4.62 28.98 1.73
CA ASP A 762 5.54 28.28 0.83
C ASP A 762 6.05 27.00 1.55
N SER A 763 5.84 25.82 0.97
CA SER A 763 6.40 24.57 1.48
C SER A 763 7.69 24.20 0.75
N SER A 764 8.53 23.36 1.35
CA SER A 764 9.79 22.92 0.75
C SER A 764 9.53 21.97 -0.42
N ALA A 765 9.39 22.51 -1.62
CA ALA A 765 9.49 21.74 -2.87
C ALA A 765 10.79 22.08 -3.59
N GLY A 766 11.44 21.07 -4.16
CA GLY A 766 12.69 21.24 -4.90
C GLY A 766 13.70 20.11 -4.69
N ALA A 767 14.90 20.32 -5.19
CA ALA A 767 16.03 19.41 -5.04
C ALA A 767 17.14 20.05 -4.20
N THR A 768 17.61 19.34 -3.18
CA THR A 768 18.74 19.77 -2.34
C THR A 768 19.80 18.68 -2.30
N ALA A 769 21.00 18.98 -2.78
CA ALA A 769 22.16 18.11 -2.67
C ALA A 769 23.25 18.81 -1.86
N SER A 770 23.79 18.18 -0.81
CA SER A 770 24.78 18.83 0.03
C SER A 770 25.85 17.90 0.60
N ILE A 771 27.03 18.49 0.82
CA ILE A 771 28.11 17.92 1.64
C ILE A 771 28.39 18.94 2.73
N VAL A 772 28.10 18.57 3.98
CA VAL A 772 28.24 19.45 5.15
C VAL A 772 29.11 18.75 6.19
N ASP A 773 30.12 19.47 6.69
CA ASP A 773 31.02 19.00 7.76
C ASP A 773 31.59 17.60 7.54
N THR A 774 31.79 17.25 6.27
CA THR A 774 32.19 15.91 5.84
C THR A 774 33.56 15.97 5.17
N THR A 775 34.51 15.17 5.64
CA THR A 775 35.82 15.02 4.98
C THR A 775 35.74 13.99 3.86
N VAL A 776 36.29 14.31 2.69
CA VAL A 776 36.21 13.45 1.50
C VAL A 776 37.59 13.26 0.87
N ASN A 777 37.96 11.99 0.63
CA ASN A 777 39.13 11.61 -0.15
C ASN A 777 38.74 10.71 -1.33
N ALA A 778 38.62 11.30 -2.51
CA ALA A 778 38.28 10.64 -3.77
C ALA A 778 39.44 10.72 -4.77
N ALA A 779 39.80 9.60 -5.41
CA ALA A 779 40.76 9.65 -6.53
C ALA A 779 40.11 10.11 -7.84
N GLY A 780 38.79 9.91 -7.95
CA GLY A 780 37.95 10.41 -9.03
C GLY A 780 37.42 11.82 -8.72
N LYS A 781 36.29 12.14 -9.36
CA LYS A 781 35.58 13.41 -9.21
C LYS A 781 34.70 13.39 -7.96
N VAL A 782 34.57 14.53 -7.29
CA VAL A 782 33.52 14.78 -6.31
C VAL A 782 32.46 15.65 -7.00
N SER A 783 31.22 15.16 -7.08
CA SER A 783 30.10 15.87 -7.71
C SER A 783 28.93 16.03 -6.75
N VAL A 784 28.44 17.26 -6.61
CA VAL A 784 27.20 17.59 -5.90
C VAL A 784 26.23 18.21 -6.90
N THR A 785 25.14 17.53 -7.19
CA THR A 785 24.20 17.93 -8.25
C THR A 785 22.77 17.99 -7.71
N ALA A 786 22.14 19.15 -7.86
CA ALA A 786 20.70 19.33 -7.61
C ALA A 786 20.00 19.70 -8.92
N SER A 787 19.02 18.89 -9.32
CA SER A 787 18.19 19.10 -10.51
C SER A 787 16.73 19.21 -10.09
N ASN A 788 16.07 20.30 -10.48
CA ASN A 788 14.63 20.43 -10.29
C ASN A 788 13.94 20.69 -11.64
N ALA A 789 13.00 19.84 -12.01
CA ALA A 789 12.27 19.91 -13.28
C ALA A 789 10.78 19.62 -13.07
N SER A 790 10.03 20.61 -12.61
CA SER A 790 8.57 20.53 -12.51
C SER A 790 7.89 20.94 -13.83
N GLN A 791 7.12 20.04 -14.45
CA GLN A 791 6.33 20.26 -15.65
C GLN A 791 4.83 20.28 -15.31
N LEU A 792 4.18 21.43 -15.43
CA LEU A 792 2.76 21.60 -15.13
C LEU A 792 1.98 21.97 -16.39
N THR A 793 1.00 21.15 -16.75
CA THR A 793 0.12 21.39 -17.91
C THR A 793 -1.35 21.45 -17.48
N ALA A 794 -2.01 22.58 -17.74
CA ALA A 794 -3.45 22.77 -17.54
C ALA A 794 -4.16 22.95 -18.88
N ASN A 795 -4.99 21.99 -19.28
CA ASN A 795 -5.66 21.98 -20.59
C ASN A 795 -7.18 21.97 -20.47
N GLN A 796 -7.80 23.05 -20.94
CA GLN A 796 -9.21 23.33 -20.70
C GLN A 796 -9.99 23.43 -22.00
N THR A 797 -11.13 22.77 -22.04
CA THR A 797 -12.14 22.96 -23.09
C THR A 797 -13.50 23.18 -22.46
N ASN A 798 -14.23 24.21 -22.90
CA ASN A 798 -15.62 24.39 -22.48
C ASN A 798 -16.49 24.92 -23.63
N THR A 799 -17.49 24.15 -24.04
CA THR A 799 -18.42 24.52 -25.11
C THR A 799 -19.84 24.61 -24.59
N THR A 800 -20.51 25.73 -24.82
CA THR A 800 -21.93 25.88 -24.50
C THR A 800 -22.78 26.15 -25.72
N GLY A 801 -23.96 25.50 -25.80
CA GLY A 801 -24.92 25.63 -26.89
C GLY A 801 -26.33 25.89 -26.36
N ALA A 802 -27.04 26.86 -26.92
CA ALA A 802 -28.46 27.06 -26.62
C ALA A 802 -29.25 27.37 -27.89
N SER A 803 -30.24 26.55 -28.22
CA SER A 803 -31.09 26.74 -29.40
C SER A 803 -32.58 26.71 -29.08
N SER A 804 -33.28 27.80 -29.38
CA SER A 804 -34.74 27.92 -29.22
C SER A 804 -35.47 27.68 -30.55
N SER A 805 -36.47 26.79 -30.52
CA SER A 805 -37.37 26.49 -31.64
C SER A 805 -38.76 27.14 -31.49
N GLY A 806 -38.92 27.99 -30.48
CA GLY A 806 -40.15 28.72 -30.17
C GLY A 806 -40.63 29.61 -31.33
N THR A 807 -41.94 29.62 -31.56
CA THR A 807 -42.55 30.34 -32.71
C THR A 807 -43.03 31.76 -32.38
N LYS A 808 -42.88 32.23 -31.13
CA LYS A 808 -43.31 33.56 -30.68
C LYS A 808 -42.38 34.16 -29.61
N GLY A 809 -41.25 34.76 -30.02
CA GLY A 809 -40.40 35.54 -29.10
C GLY A 809 -39.42 34.71 -28.26
N GLY A 810 -38.91 33.61 -28.82
CA GLY A 810 -38.02 32.69 -28.10
C GLY A 810 -36.68 33.31 -27.69
N GLN A 811 -36.12 32.86 -26.57
CA GLN A 811 -34.83 33.33 -26.06
C GLN A 811 -33.82 32.18 -25.99
N ALA A 812 -32.57 32.45 -26.39
CA ALA A 812 -31.45 31.55 -26.24
C ALA A 812 -30.27 32.27 -25.61
N SER A 813 -29.76 31.75 -24.50
CA SER A 813 -28.58 32.31 -23.83
C SER A 813 -27.57 31.24 -23.48
N SER A 814 -26.29 31.52 -23.69
CA SER A 814 -25.20 30.61 -23.36
C SER A 814 -24.04 31.35 -22.67
N LEU A 815 -23.47 30.74 -21.64
CA LEU A 815 -22.32 31.25 -20.89
C LEU A 815 -21.25 30.15 -20.78
N SER A 816 -20.05 30.40 -21.30
CA SER A 816 -18.89 29.51 -21.18
C SER A 816 -17.76 30.19 -20.41
N LEU A 817 -17.41 29.67 -19.23
CA LEU A 817 -16.29 30.15 -18.42
C LEU A 817 -15.20 29.08 -18.32
N VAL A 818 -13.95 29.48 -18.54
CA VAL A 818 -12.78 28.60 -18.36
C VAL A 818 -11.70 29.28 -17.53
N ALA A 819 -11.11 28.50 -16.63
CA ALA A 819 -9.94 28.91 -15.86
C ALA A 819 -8.86 27.82 -15.92
N ALA A 820 -7.61 28.24 -16.11
CA ALA A 820 -6.44 27.37 -16.04
C ALA A 820 -5.40 28.03 -15.14
N MET A 821 -4.92 27.29 -14.13
CA MET A 821 -4.00 27.79 -13.13
C MET A 821 -2.83 26.83 -12.96
N ASN A 822 -1.61 27.31 -13.16
CA ASN A 822 -0.40 26.60 -12.78
C ASN A 822 0.41 27.47 -11.83
N LYS A 823 0.76 26.91 -10.67
CA LYS A 823 1.57 27.57 -9.66
C LYS A 823 2.67 26.63 -9.19
N VAL A 824 3.92 27.04 -9.32
CA VAL A 824 5.09 26.22 -8.97
C VAL A 824 6.06 27.01 -8.10
N ASN A 825 6.46 26.41 -6.98
CA ASN A 825 7.63 26.79 -6.20
C ASN A 825 8.73 25.76 -6.47
N SER A 826 9.75 26.20 -7.19
CA SER A 826 10.83 25.41 -7.74
C SER A 826 12.15 25.90 -7.16
N GLN A 827 12.94 25.00 -6.55
CA GLN A 827 14.25 25.34 -6.01
C GLN A 827 15.24 24.20 -6.26
N ALA A 828 16.46 24.54 -6.66
CA ALA A 828 17.59 23.62 -6.78
C ALA A 828 18.78 24.18 -5.97
N ASN A 829 19.21 23.47 -4.94
CA ASN A 829 20.30 23.88 -4.07
C ASN A 829 21.38 22.80 -4.04
N ALA A 830 22.58 23.12 -4.52
CA ALA A 830 23.74 22.23 -4.48
C ALA A 830 24.89 22.93 -3.75
N PHE A 831 25.41 22.37 -2.66
CA PHE A 831 26.49 23.04 -1.94
C PHE A 831 27.43 22.12 -1.18
N ILE A 832 28.62 22.65 -0.95
CA ILE A 832 29.63 22.11 -0.04
C ILE A 832 29.92 23.19 0.99
N ASP A 833 29.72 22.89 2.27
CA ASP A 833 29.97 23.83 3.35
C ASP A 833 30.56 23.14 4.59
N PHE A 834 31.25 23.93 5.41
CA PHE A 834 31.78 23.52 6.71
C PHE A 834 31.46 24.59 7.74
N GLU A 835 30.94 24.20 8.90
CA GLU A 835 30.76 25.15 9.99
C GLU A 835 32.13 25.68 10.48
N GLU A 836 32.16 26.95 10.90
CA GLU A 836 33.40 27.68 11.20
C GLU A 836 34.26 27.01 12.31
N ASN A 837 33.68 26.08 13.10
CA ASN A 837 34.33 25.35 14.20
C ASN A 837 33.99 23.84 14.30
N ALA A 838 33.35 23.19 13.33
CA ALA A 838 32.88 21.79 13.50
C ALA A 838 34.00 20.73 13.44
N MET A 839 35.10 20.96 12.72
CA MET A 839 36.14 19.95 12.48
C MET A 839 37.57 20.54 12.49
N ASP A 840 38.53 19.83 13.08
CA ASP A 840 39.98 20.14 12.99
C ASP A 840 40.52 20.01 11.55
N ALA A 841 39.81 19.28 10.68
CA ALA A 841 40.16 19.02 9.28
C ALA A 841 38.96 19.31 8.35
N ARG A 842 39.12 20.26 7.41
CA ARG A 842 38.08 20.72 6.46
C ARG A 842 38.56 20.60 5.02
N TRP A 843 38.69 19.39 4.51
CA TRP A 843 39.31 19.17 3.20
C TRP A 843 38.49 18.21 2.34
N ILE A 844 38.51 18.50 1.04
CA ILE A 844 38.02 17.63 -0.03
C ILE A 844 39.19 17.39 -0.98
N ASP A 845 39.75 16.19 -0.96
CA ASP A 845 40.74 15.76 -1.94
C ASP A 845 40.03 15.00 -3.06
N ALA A 846 40.04 15.57 -4.27
CA ALA A 846 39.37 15.02 -5.44
C ALA A 846 40.35 14.96 -6.62
N GLY A 847 40.90 13.78 -6.89
CA GLY A 847 41.89 13.57 -7.96
C GLY A 847 41.36 13.90 -9.36
N GLY A 848 40.05 13.78 -9.57
CA GLY A 848 39.31 14.17 -10.79
C GLY A 848 38.71 15.58 -10.76
N GLY A 849 38.86 16.32 -9.66
CA GLY A 849 38.28 17.65 -9.44
C GLY A 849 36.93 17.66 -8.73
N VAL A 850 36.46 18.85 -8.36
CA VAL A 850 35.18 19.08 -7.68
C VAL A 850 34.21 19.79 -8.63
N GLU A 851 32.96 19.30 -8.70
CA GLU A 851 31.85 19.93 -9.43
C GLU A 851 30.65 20.12 -8.51
N VAL A 852 30.08 21.31 -8.51
CA VAL A 852 28.82 21.62 -7.82
C VAL A 852 27.89 22.27 -8.84
N THR A 853 26.74 21.65 -9.10
CA THR A 853 25.78 22.09 -10.12
C THR A 853 24.38 22.12 -9.54
N ALA A 854 23.69 23.25 -9.70
CA ALA A 854 22.27 23.38 -9.44
C ALA A 854 21.56 23.82 -10.71
N GLU A 855 20.46 23.15 -11.06
CA GLU A 855 19.68 23.45 -12.25
C GLU A 855 18.19 23.42 -11.94
N ASP A 856 17.49 24.51 -12.29
CA ASP A 856 16.03 24.64 -12.17
C ASP A 856 15.44 24.84 -13.58
N LYS A 857 14.58 23.90 -13.99
CA LYS A 857 13.93 23.81 -15.30
C LYS A 857 12.40 23.77 -15.21
N ALA A 858 11.80 24.51 -14.27
CA ALA A 858 10.33 24.56 -14.20
C ALA A 858 9.68 25.00 -15.53
N GLU A 859 8.72 24.21 -16.04
CA GLU A 859 7.94 24.50 -17.24
C GLU A 859 6.45 24.47 -16.91
N ILE A 860 5.74 25.53 -17.31
CA ILE A 860 4.28 25.61 -17.14
C ILE A 860 3.57 25.95 -18.44
N SER A 861 2.47 25.27 -18.71
CA SER A 861 1.65 25.45 -19.92
C SER A 861 0.16 25.46 -19.58
N ALA A 862 -0.57 26.44 -20.11
CA ALA A 862 -2.01 26.56 -19.96
C ALA A 862 -2.67 26.76 -21.32
N THR A 863 -3.51 25.81 -21.75
CA THR A 863 -4.29 25.91 -22.99
C THR A 863 -5.76 26.04 -22.67
N LEU A 864 -6.42 27.06 -23.20
CA LEU A 864 -7.85 27.29 -22.99
C LEU A 864 -8.57 27.34 -24.33
N THR A 865 -9.50 26.42 -24.52
CA THR A 865 -10.43 26.36 -25.66
C THR A 865 -11.83 26.62 -25.13
N LEU A 866 -12.55 27.56 -25.72
CA LEU A 866 -13.91 27.88 -25.29
C LEU A 866 -14.79 28.22 -26.49
N GLY A 867 -16.06 27.83 -26.41
CA GLY A 867 -17.07 28.11 -27.41
C GLY A 867 -18.41 28.42 -26.75
N SER A 868 -19.18 29.32 -27.36
CA SER A 868 -20.55 29.60 -26.94
C SER A 868 -21.40 29.92 -28.17
N GLU A 869 -22.37 29.06 -28.43
CA GLU A 869 -23.21 29.08 -29.63
C GLU A 869 -24.68 29.26 -29.23
N THR A 870 -25.37 30.19 -29.90
CA THR A 870 -26.81 30.41 -29.69
C THR A 870 -27.57 30.48 -31.00
N ALA A 871 -28.79 29.94 -31.03
CA ALA A 871 -29.67 29.96 -32.19
C ALA A 871 -31.14 30.19 -31.78
N THR A 872 -31.89 30.95 -32.57
CA THR A 872 -33.35 31.15 -32.36
C THR A 872 -34.10 31.14 -33.69
N SER A 873 -35.33 30.62 -33.70
CA SER A 873 -36.24 30.68 -34.86
C SER A 873 -36.97 32.03 -35.00
N ASP A 874 -37.33 32.68 -33.89
CA ASP A 874 -38.00 33.99 -33.88
C ASP A 874 -37.86 34.70 -32.50
N GLY A 875 -36.67 35.23 -32.19
CA GLY A 875 -36.42 35.99 -30.95
C GLY A 875 -34.94 36.33 -30.67
N GLY A 876 -34.53 36.43 -29.40
CA GLY A 876 -33.22 36.98 -28.97
C GLY A 876 -32.17 35.93 -28.60
N ALA A 877 -30.94 36.09 -29.11
CA ALA A 877 -29.82 35.17 -28.89
C ALA A 877 -28.62 35.89 -28.23
N LEU A 878 -28.05 35.33 -27.16
CA LEU A 878 -26.88 35.89 -26.47
C LEU A 878 -25.92 34.79 -26.01
N GLY A 879 -24.76 34.68 -26.67
CA GLY A 879 -23.63 33.87 -26.20
C GLY A 879 -22.54 34.72 -25.57
N VAL A 880 -22.05 34.32 -24.40
CA VAL A 880 -20.96 34.98 -23.67
C VAL A 880 -19.90 33.96 -23.33
N SER A 881 -18.63 34.34 -23.46
CA SER A 881 -17.53 33.50 -22.98
C SER A 881 -16.43 34.30 -22.30
N GLY A 882 -15.85 33.71 -21.26
CA GLY A 882 -14.77 34.29 -20.47
C GLY A 882 -13.67 33.26 -20.21
N ALA A 883 -12.43 33.72 -20.22
CA ALA A 883 -11.26 32.88 -20.02
C ALA A 883 -10.28 33.55 -19.07
N ILE A 884 -9.72 32.79 -18.13
CA ILE A 884 -8.70 33.27 -17.20
C ILE A 884 -7.55 32.26 -17.18
N SER A 885 -6.32 32.75 -17.36
CA SER A 885 -5.11 31.94 -17.19
C SER A 885 -4.22 32.60 -16.15
N LEU A 886 -3.84 31.85 -15.11
CA LEU A 886 -2.86 32.27 -14.11
C LEU A 886 -1.69 31.30 -14.13
N ASN A 887 -0.50 31.83 -14.34
CA ASN A 887 0.74 31.08 -14.43
C ASN A 887 1.75 31.80 -13.54
N ASP A 888 2.15 31.16 -12.44
CA ASP A 888 3.07 31.70 -11.44
C ASP A 888 4.23 30.72 -11.22
N VAL A 889 5.45 31.20 -11.46
CA VAL A 889 6.69 30.43 -11.30
C VAL A 889 7.58 31.17 -10.31
N ARG A 890 7.86 30.54 -9.18
CA ARG A 890 8.95 30.93 -8.29
C ARG A 890 10.05 29.90 -8.49
N GLY A 891 11.17 30.33 -9.04
CA GLY A 891 12.32 29.47 -9.36
C GLY A 891 13.60 29.96 -8.67
N GLY A 892 14.59 29.08 -8.58
CA GLY A 892 15.91 29.40 -8.04
C GLY A 892 16.89 28.23 -8.17
N ALA A 893 18.10 28.54 -8.61
CA ALA A 893 19.21 27.60 -8.61
C ALA A 893 20.42 28.22 -7.90
N THR A 894 20.91 27.57 -6.84
CA THR A 894 22.05 28.03 -6.04
C THR A 894 23.10 26.94 -5.98
N ALA A 895 24.33 27.27 -6.42
CA ALA A 895 25.49 26.40 -6.34
C ALA A 895 26.68 27.13 -5.71
N PHE A 896 27.25 26.61 -4.62
CA PHE A 896 28.43 27.19 -3.99
C PHE A 896 29.31 26.17 -3.26
N ILE A 897 30.55 26.61 -3.00
CA ILE A 897 31.50 25.93 -2.13
C ILE A 897 31.98 26.99 -1.13
N ASP A 898 31.85 26.73 0.17
CA ASP A 898 32.32 27.63 1.22
C ASP A 898 33.11 26.85 2.30
N HIS A 899 33.92 27.57 3.08
CA HIS A 899 34.65 27.09 4.26
C HIS A 899 35.52 25.81 4.12
N THR A 900 35.82 25.37 2.89
CA THR A 900 36.65 24.19 2.60
C THR A 900 38.06 24.55 2.08
N THR A 901 39.03 23.64 2.24
CA THR A 901 40.44 23.79 1.78
C THR A 901 40.88 22.76 0.76
#